data_AF-A0A941JHC4-F1
#
_entry.id   AF-A0A941JHC4-F1
#
_cell.length_a   1.000
_cell.length_b   1.000
_cell.length_c   1.000
_cell.angle_alpha   90.00
_cell.angle_beta   90.00
_cell.angle_gamma   90.00
#
_symmetry.space_group_name_H-M   'P 1'
#
loop_
_entity.id
_entity.type
_entity.pdbx_description
1 polymer ?
#
loop_
_entity_poly.entity_id
_entity_poly.type
_entity_poly.pdbx_seq_one_letter_code
_entity_poly.pdbx_strand_id
1 'polypeptide(L)'
;MKKSIAITLGVVIVGAGSWVGATWYTGKRIEESSQRRLAEVNEKLAKVTPLFGLRIDQIKYERGLFSTQARYGLSLLKNDKSLDVLPDGMVEFDATIEHGPFPKGALARGAFAPKLAYVQAAMAKTDLVKPVFELTKDAAPLTADAIVAYGGHGASTAQIAPVKFSRDGISLDFSGMKIDGTYDHAKQAVVARGVIDTIGVDGLKAERERDKFKMAMSGLSIDVNTLMGKFGLSMGDSGVQIKHIEMVKPQDELKVALDDFGYTVKLTEDDKNIAMQAAYKLGGLTVDDVAFGSGQAVIKLGNLDGALVKQLADTYNQMVRQAVAGASDEGLKDEQVQTLIDTATKLLAAKPTFSMDPISWKTAKGESKLTFALDLASPANIKDLTPQEILVQAIKRIDANLVVSKPMMQDLVAQYMVKAEGKAADKAASEAEEQVRSMAGMAEMFNVGKNDGDNIVGKFHFSDGMGDLNGKKIPADELFSGLLDAAGSHDSMDDDDESEPAVGATSQGGDTASSGEQMQDFNVDVVTSMLDDMGYSPRRSEGDEGPVLVLDPSGTGAADLRVELLCNDFTEKCYDLVITATYSAKKPVSLKAINAWNKEYRWSRAYLDEKNQAVLQMDVNAEGAIGKENLQILLNTFISIAEDFSAMVSKGAGK
;
A
#
# COMPACT_ATOMS: atom_id res chain seq x y z
N MET A 1 -54.25 29.62 48.65
CA MET A 1 -52.84 29.28 48.93
C MET A 1 -52.62 27.81 49.32
N LYS A 2 -53.40 27.18 50.22
CA LYS A 2 -53.16 25.75 50.60
C LYS A 2 -53.49 24.71 49.50
N LYS A 3 -54.52 24.94 48.66
CA LYS A 3 -54.87 24.03 47.55
C LYS A 3 -53.91 24.12 46.36
N SER A 4 -53.37 25.29 46.04
CA SER A 4 -52.36 25.46 44.99
C SER A 4 -51.03 24.81 45.38
N ILE A 5 -50.61 24.96 46.64
CA ILE A 5 -49.40 24.27 47.15
C ILE A 5 -49.59 22.75 47.13
N ALA A 6 -50.75 22.21 47.51
CA ALA A 6 -51.01 20.76 47.48
C ALA A 6 -51.11 20.18 46.05
N ILE A 7 -51.66 20.94 45.10
CA ILE A 7 -51.71 20.55 43.68
C ILE A 7 -50.31 20.62 43.05
N THR A 8 -49.53 21.66 43.34
CA THR A 8 -48.13 21.76 42.87
C THR A 8 -47.25 20.69 43.53
N LEU A 9 -47.41 20.39 44.83
CA LEU A 9 -46.71 19.29 45.50
C LEU A 9 -47.13 17.93 44.93
N GLY A 10 -48.42 17.72 44.68
CA GLY A 10 -48.95 16.50 44.08
C GLY A 10 -48.45 16.28 42.65
N VAL A 11 -48.40 17.33 41.82
CA VAL A 11 -47.84 17.28 40.46
C VAL A 11 -46.32 17.07 40.49
N VAL A 12 -45.61 17.66 41.46
CA VAL A 12 -44.16 17.43 41.64
C VAL A 12 -43.88 16.01 42.14
N ILE A 13 -44.69 15.46 43.04
CA ILE A 13 -44.53 14.09 43.57
C ILE A 13 -44.91 13.05 42.51
N VAL A 14 -46.00 13.25 41.76
CA VAL A 14 -46.38 12.38 40.64
C VAL A 14 -45.36 12.50 39.51
N GLY A 15 -44.91 13.70 39.17
CA GLY A 15 -43.85 13.92 38.19
C GLY A 15 -42.52 13.28 38.60
N ALA A 16 -42.12 13.39 39.87
CA ALA A 16 -40.94 12.74 40.42
C ALA A 16 -41.08 11.21 40.48
N GLY A 17 -42.23 10.68 40.89
CA GLY A 17 -42.52 9.25 40.92
C GLY A 17 -42.57 8.62 39.52
N SER A 18 -43.20 9.29 38.55
CA SER A 18 -43.20 8.90 37.15
C SER A 18 -41.80 9.00 36.52
N TRP A 19 -40.99 9.99 36.90
CA TRP A 19 -39.61 10.13 36.47
C TRP A 19 -38.73 8.99 37.01
N VAL A 20 -38.81 8.67 38.31
CA VAL A 20 -38.07 7.56 38.93
C VAL A 20 -38.49 6.22 38.35
N GLY A 21 -39.81 6.00 38.15
CA GLY A 21 -40.33 4.78 37.51
C GLY A 21 -39.90 4.62 36.06
N ALA A 22 -39.97 5.69 35.25
CA ALA A 22 -39.49 5.68 33.86
C ALA A 22 -37.97 5.47 33.77
N THR A 23 -37.21 6.02 34.72
CA THR A 23 -35.76 5.86 34.82
C THR A 23 -35.37 4.42 35.15
N TRP A 24 -36.01 3.81 36.14
CA TRP A 24 -35.80 2.41 36.50
C TRP A 24 -36.21 1.47 35.35
N TYR A 25 -37.37 1.70 34.73
CA TYR A 25 -37.86 0.91 33.60
C TYR A 25 -36.92 1.01 32.39
N THR A 26 -36.41 2.21 32.09
CA THR A 26 -35.42 2.42 31.03
C THR A 26 -34.13 1.66 31.32
N GLY A 27 -33.60 1.77 32.54
CA GLY A 27 -32.42 1.01 32.97
C GLY A 27 -32.59 -0.50 32.87
N LYS A 28 -33.74 -1.02 33.33
CA LYS A 28 -34.08 -2.45 33.22
C LYS A 28 -34.16 -2.91 31.77
N ARG A 29 -34.75 -2.11 30.87
CA ARG A 29 -34.83 -2.44 29.44
C ARG A 29 -33.47 -2.39 28.74
N ILE A 30 -32.58 -1.49 29.16
CA ILE A 30 -31.19 -1.47 28.69
C ILE A 30 -30.47 -2.74 29.15
N GLU A 31 -30.59 -3.12 30.42
CA GLU A 31 -30.01 -4.35 30.98
C GLU A 31 -30.51 -5.60 30.23
N GLU A 32 -31.82 -5.78 30.11
CA GLU A 32 -32.44 -6.94 29.41
C GLU A 32 -32.05 -7.04 27.93
N SER A 33 -31.69 -5.92 27.30
CA SER A 33 -31.26 -5.90 25.90
C SER A 33 -29.74 -5.79 25.70
N SER A 34 -28.96 -5.60 26.76
CA SER A 34 -27.51 -5.32 26.70
C SER A 34 -26.76 -6.43 25.98
N GLN A 35 -26.96 -7.68 26.38
CA GLN A 35 -26.27 -8.84 25.80
C GLN A 35 -26.64 -9.04 24.32
N ARG A 36 -27.93 -8.90 23.97
CA ARG A 36 -28.37 -9.01 22.58
C ARG A 36 -27.78 -7.88 21.70
N ARG A 37 -27.81 -6.64 22.20
CA ARG A 37 -27.24 -5.49 21.48
C ARG A 37 -25.72 -5.59 21.36
N LEU A 38 -25.04 -6.10 22.38
CA LEU A 38 -23.60 -6.36 22.34
C LEU A 38 -23.27 -7.41 21.27
N ALA A 39 -24.08 -8.47 21.15
CA ALA A 39 -23.95 -9.44 20.07
C ALA A 39 -24.15 -8.80 18.68
N GLU A 40 -25.17 -7.96 18.50
CA GLU A 40 -25.40 -7.20 17.26
C GLU A 40 -24.23 -6.25 16.93
N VAL A 41 -23.68 -5.56 17.94
CA VAL A 41 -22.50 -4.70 17.78
C VAL A 41 -21.29 -5.52 17.39
N ASN A 42 -21.03 -6.65 18.04
CA ASN A 42 -19.91 -7.53 17.70
C ASN A 42 -20.06 -8.12 16.28
N GLU A 43 -21.27 -8.46 15.84
CA GLU A 43 -21.51 -8.92 14.46
C GLU A 43 -21.19 -7.83 13.45
N LYS A 44 -21.62 -6.59 13.71
CA LYS A 44 -21.30 -5.43 12.85
C LYS A 44 -19.82 -5.08 12.90
N LEU A 45 -19.21 -5.12 14.08
CA LEU A 45 -17.80 -4.83 14.31
C LEU A 45 -16.92 -5.82 13.55
N ALA A 46 -17.23 -7.12 13.62
CA ALA A 46 -16.56 -8.16 12.85
C ALA A 46 -16.64 -7.93 11.33
N LYS A 47 -17.75 -7.38 10.82
CA LYS A 47 -17.90 -7.03 9.40
C LYS A 47 -17.01 -5.86 8.97
N VAL A 48 -16.77 -4.88 9.85
CA VAL A 48 -16.01 -3.65 9.54
C VAL A 48 -14.55 -3.69 9.99
N THR A 49 -14.15 -4.64 10.83
CA THR A 49 -12.74 -4.88 11.20
C THR A 49 -12.27 -6.27 10.76
N PRO A 50 -12.29 -6.57 9.45
CA PRO A 50 -11.91 -7.89 8.95
C PRO A 50 -10.43 -8.21 9.20
N LEU A 51 -9.58 -7.19 9.40
CA LEU A 51 -8.13 -7.31 9.58
C LEU A 51 -7.66 -7.84 10.94
N PHE A 52 -8.45 -7.64 12.00
CA PHE A 52 -8.02 -8.04 13.34
C PHE A 52 -9.15 -8.64 14.18
N GLY A 53 -10.40 -8.59 13.67
CA GLY A 53 -11.58 -9.09 14.34
C GLY A 53 -11.74 -8.50 15.73
N LEU A 54 -12.22 -7.26 15.87
CA LEU A 54 -12.46 -6.72 17.20
C LEU A 54 -13.68 -7.36 17.84
N ARG A 55 -13.57 -7.65 19.14
CA ARG A 55 -14.66 -8.11 19.98
C ARG A 55 -14.73 -7.28 21.24
N ILE A 56 -15.97 -6.96 21.64
CA ILE A 56 -16.26 -6.30 22.90
C ILE A 56 -16.94 -7.32 23.82
N ASP A 57 -16.36 -7.51 25.01
CA ASP A 57 -16.94 -8.33 26.06
C ASP A 57 -17.41 -7.47 27.24
N GLN A 58 -18.51 -7.88 27.87
CA GLN A 58 -19.02 -7.25 29.07
C GLN A 58 -18.42 -7.96 30.29
N ILE A 59 -17.48 -7.32 30.98
CA ILE A 59 -16.77 -7.85 32.15
C ILE A 59 -17.61 -7.67 33.41
N LYS A 60 -18.19 -6.48 33.57
CA LYS A 60 -18.97 -6.10 34.76
C LYS A 60 -20.19 -5.28 34.37
N TYR A 61 -21.31 -5.47 35.08
CA TYR A 61 -22.53 -4.70 34.88
C TYR A 61 -23.36 -4.63 36.16
N GLU A 62 -23.37 -3.47 36.81
CA GLU A 62 -24.07 -3.20 38.07
C GLU A 62 -25.09 -2.08 37.86
N ARG A 63 -26.36 -2.45 37.76
CA ARG A 63 -27.44 -1.48 37.56
C ARG A 63 -27.90 -0.87 38.88
N GLY A 64 -27.86 0.46 38.93
CA GLY A 64 -28.49 1.27 39.97
C GLY A 64 -29.87 1.79 39.56
N LEU A 65 -30.38 2.75 40.34
CA LEU A 65 -31.70 3.34 40.09
C LEU A 65 -31.70 4.34 38.92
N PHE A 66 -30.65 5.16 38.81
CA PHE A 66 -30.50 6.22 37.79
C PHE A 66 -29.32 6.00 36.86
N SER A 67 -28.43 5.08 37.20
CA SER A 67 -27.20 4.84 36.46
C SER A 67 -26.77 3.39 36.59
N THR A 68 -26.10 2.88 35.57
CA THR A 68 -25.39 1.61 35.57
C THR A 68 -23.90 1.87 35.58
N GLN A 69 -23.17 1.12 36.41
CA GLN A 69 -21.72 1.01 36.34
C GLN A 69 -21.37 -0.26 35.57
N ALA A 70 -20.66 -0.13 34.46
CA ALA A 70 -20.27 -1.25 33.61
C ALA A 70 -18.78 -1.22 33.33
N ARG A 71 -18.21 -2.38 33.06
CA ARG A 71 -16.88 -2.51 32.51
C ARG A 71 -16.94 -3.38 31.28
N TYR A 72 -16.42 -2.85 30.19
CA TYR A 72 -16.28 -3.56 28.93
C TYR A 72 -14.81 -3.77 28.65
N GLY A 73 -14.47 -4.78 27.88
CA GLY A 73 -13.13 -4.85 27.35
C GLY A 73 -13.12 -5.24 25.88
N LEU A 74 -12.14 -4.67 25.21
CA LEU A 74 -11.90 -4.78 23.78
C LEU A 74 -10.73 -5.73 23.56
N SER A 75 -10.98 -6.81 22.84
CA SER A 75 -10.00 -7.83 22.49
C SER A 75 -9.92 -8.00 20.98
N LEU A 76 -8.77 -8.48 20.53
CA LEU A 76 -8.57 -8.98 19.17
C LEU A 76 -8.99 -10.45 19.14
N LEU A 77 -9.75 -10.85 18.14
CA LEU A 77 -10.14 -12.25 17.95
C LEU A 77 -8.94 -13.03 17.43
N LYS A 78 -8.22 -13.70 18.34
CA LYS A 78 -7.24 -14.73 17.96
C LYS A 78 -7.96 -15.98 17.47
N ASN A 79 -7.45 -16.57 16.40
CA ASN A 79 -7.82 -17.90 15.92
C ASN A 79 -6.53 -18.71 15.72
N ASP A 80 -6.63 -20.00 15.44
CA ASP A 80 -5.47 -20.91 15.29
C ASP A 80 -4.49 -20.50 14.16
N LYS A 81 -4.80 -19.42 13.42
CA LYS A 81 -4.02 -18.87 12.31
C LYS A 81 -3.74 -17.35 12.45
N SER A 82 -4.05 -16.74 13.60
CA SER A 82 -3.80 -15.31 13.81
C SER A 82 -2.31 -15.04 13.98
N LEU A 83 -1.82 -13.91 13.45
CA LEU A 83 -0.42 -13.49 13.60
C LEU A 83 0.02 -13.54 15.09
N ASP A 84 1.14 -14.21 15.37
CA ASP A 84 1.74 -14.30 16.72
C ASP A 84 2.07 -12.92 17.32
N VAL A 85 2.10 -11.88 16.49
CA VAL A 85 2.39 -10.48 16.85
C VAL A 85 1.19 -9.77 17.51
N LEU A 86 -0.02 -10.33 17.46
CA LEU A 86 -1.17 -9.68 18.11
C LEU A 86 -1.03 -9.75 19.64
N PRO A 87 -1.10 -8.60 20.35
CA PRO A 87 -0.92 -8.57 21.79
C PRO A 87 -1.99 -9.39 22.50
N ASP A 88 -1.57 -10.18 23.49
CA ASP A 88 -2.49 -10.87 24.38
C ASP A 88 -3.18 -9.91 25.34
N GLY A 89 -4.42 -10.24 25.71
CA GLY A 89 -5.19 -9.51 26.69
C GLY A 89 -6.26 -8.60 26.10
N MET A 90 -6.80 -7.75 26.96
CA MET A 90 -7.98 -6.95 26.68
C MET A 90 -7.75 -5.52 27.18
N VAL A 91 -8.06 -4.54 26.33
CA VAL A 91 -8.09 -3.13 26.75
C VAL A 91 -9.45 -2.89 27.40
N GLU A 92 -9.45 -2.62 28.71
CA GLU A 92 -10.67 -2.43 29.49
C GLU A 92 -11.12 -0.97 29.50
N PHE A 93 -12.44 -0.76 29.59
CA PHE A 93 -13.09 0.53 29.68
C PHE A 93 -14.13 0.53 30.80
N ASP A 94 -13.98 1.46 31.74
CA ASP A 94 -14.99 1.75 32.74
C ASP A 94 -16.06 2.67 32.14
N ALA A 95 -17.32 2.28 32.27
CA ALA A 95 -18.46 2.99 31.72
C ALA A 95 -19.53 3.31 32.78
N THR A 96 -19.91 4.57 32.88
CA THR A 96 -21.11 5.01 33.61
C THR A 96 -22.21 5.33 32.60
N ILE A 97 -23.35 4.66 32.74
CA ILE A 97 -24.52 4.83 31.88
C ILE A 97 -25.64 5.42 32.73
N GLU A 98 -25.84 6.72 32.69
CA GLU A 98 -27.03 7.36 33.26
C GLU A 98 -28.23 7.10 32.36
N HIS A 99 -29.31 6.54 32.89
CA HIS A 99 -30.47 6.13 32.10
C HIS A 99 -31.76 6.77 32.60
N GLY A 100 -32.78 6.84 31.74
CA GLY A 100 -34.06 7.47 32.04
C GLY A 100 -34.21 8.81 31.33
N PRO A 101 -35.44 9.38 31.29
CA PRO A 101 -35.76 10.46 30.37
C PRO A 101 -34.95 11.74 30.62
N PHE A 102 -34.38 11.94 31.80
CA PHE A 102 -33.57 13.12 32.11
C PHE A 102 -32.26 12.75 32.84
N PRO A 103 -31.27 12.19 32.12
CA PRO A 103 -29.95 11.92 32.68
C PRO A 103 -29.29 13.24 33.13
N LYS A 104 -28.64 13.24 34.29
CA LYS A 104 -28.06 14.46 34.88
C LYS A 104 -26.95 15.03 33.99
N GLY A 105 -26.08 14.19 33.45
CA GLY A 105 -25.02 14.59 32.54
C GLY A 105 -25.54 15.11 31.19
N ALA A 106 -26.67 14.57 30.70
CA ALA A 106 -27.35 15.12 29.52
C ALA A 106 -27.93 16.53 29.80
N LEU A 107 -28.61 16.71 30.94
CA LEU A 107 -29.16 18.01 31.36
C LEU A 107 -28.06 19.07 31.51
N ALA A 108 -26.93 18.70 32.14
CA ALA A 108 -25.79 19.61 32.32
C ALA A 108 -25.18 20.08 30.98
N ARG A 109 -25.39 19.32 29.90
CA ARG A 109 -24.96 19.64 28.53
C ARG A 109 -26.07 20.28 27.69
N GLY A 110 -27.15 20.74 28.32
CA GLY A 110 -28.25 21.46 27.66
C GLY A 110 -29.28 20.56 26.96
N ALA A 111 -29.22 19.24 27.14
CA ALA A 111 -30.21 18.32 26.57
C ALA A 111 -31.46 18.22 27.47
N PHE A 112 -32.38 19.18 27.34
CA PHE A 112 -33.60 19.24 28.15
C PHE A 112 -34.75 18.35 27.66
N ALA A 113 -34.71 17.90 26.40
CA ALA A 113 -35.68 16.95 25.85
C ALA A 113 -35.40 15.52 26.36
N PRO A 114 -36.43 14.65 26.49
CA PRO A 114 -36.23 13.30 27.00
C PRO A 114 -35.16 12.48 26.25
N LYS A 115 -34.21 11.90 26.98
CA LYS A 115 -33.11 11.06 26.44
C LYS A 115 -33.20 9.63 26.96
N LEU A 116 -32.68 8.69 26.18
CA LEU A 116 -32.58 7.30 26.59
C LEU A 116 -31.49 7.12 27.65
N ALA A 117 -30.30 7.64 27.33
CA ALA A 117 -29.13 7.52 28.18
C ALA A 117 -28.09 8.61 27.91
N TYR A 118 -27.26 8.84 28.92
CA TYR A 118 -25.98 9.51 28.81
C TYR A 118 -24.89 8.52 29.24
N VAL A 119 -23.93 8.29 28.37
CA VAL A 119 -22.84 7.31 28.56
C VAL A 119 -21.55 8.07 28.70
N GLN A 120 -20.75 7.69 29.69
CA GLN A 120 -19.37 8.10 29.86
C GLN A 120 -18.52 6.84 29.90
N ALA A 121 -17.47 6.79 29.10
CA ALA A 121 -16.52 5.69 29.06
C ALA A 121 -15.10 6.25 29.14
N ALA A 122 -14.25 5.58 29.91
CA ALA A 122 -12.83 5.88 30.00
C ALA A 122 -12.05 4.58 29.97
N MET A 123 -10.89 4.58 29.31
CA MET A 123 -9.96 3.46 29.40
C MET A 123 -9.65 3.21 30.88
N ALA A 124 -9.74 1.95 31.31
CA ALA A 124 -9.40 1.53 32.65
C ALA A 124 -7.90 1.30 32.77
N LYS A 125 -7.32 1.66 33.92
CA LYS A 125 -5.91 1.41 34.19
C LYS A 125 -5.70 -0.06 34.57
N THR A 126 -5.25 -0.85 33.60
CA THR A 126 -4.84 -2.25 33.78
C THR A 126 -3.32 -2.38 33.63
N ASP A 127 -2.76 -3.53 34.02
CA ASP A 127 -1.33 -3.78 33.87
C ASP A 127 -0.86 -3.70 32.41
N LEU A 128 -1.72 -4.13 31.47
CA LEU A 128 -1.46 -4.08 30.02
C LEU A 128 -1.23 -2.65 29.51
N VAL A 129 -2.02 -1.68 29.99
CA VAL A 129 -1.97 -0.29 29.50
C VAL A 129 -1.30 0.68 30.47
N LYS A 130 -0.75 0.19 31.58
CA LYS A 130 -0.06 1.01 32.59
C LYS A 130 1.01 1.94 32.00
N PRO A 131 1.88 1.52 31.04
CA PRO A 131 2.85 2.42 30.42
C PRO A 131 2.19 3.62 29.70
N VAL A 132 1.02 3.42 29.09
CA VAL A 132 0.28 4.48 28.39
C VAL A 132 -0.33 5.49 29.38
N PHE A 133 -0.77 5.02 30.55
CA PHE A 133 -1.20 5.90 31.65
C PHE A 133 -0.05 6.75 32.17
N GLU A 134 1.15 6.19 32.32
CA GLU A 134 2.33 6.95 32.75
C GLU A 134 2.68 8.06 31.74
N LEU A 135 2.56 7.79 30.44
CA LEU A 135 2.77 8.79 29.37
C LEU A 135 1.76 9.94 29.39
N THR A 136 0.54 9.67 29.88
CA THR A 136 -0.56 10.63 29.98
C THR A 136 -0.71 11.24 31.38
N LYS A 137 0.33 11.10 32.23
CA LYS A 137 0.35 11.60 33.62
C LYS A 137 -0.83 11.09 34.44
N ASP A 138 -1.11 9.80 34.29
CA ASP A 138 -2.20 9.06 34.92
C ASP A 138 -3.63 9.52 34.55
N ALA A 139 -3.79 10.41 33.56
CA ALA A 139 -5.08 10.65 32.94
C ALA A 139 -5.52 9.46 32.08
N ALA A 140 -6.82 9.22 31.94
CA ALA A 140 -7.32 8.17 31.05
C ALA A 140 -6.92 8.48 29.59
N PRO A 141 -6.13 7.62 28.92
CA PRO A 141 -5.62 7.92 27.57
C PRO A 141 -6.71 8.07 26.52
N LEU A 142 -7.81 7.32 26.67
CA LEU A 142 -8.99 7.38 25.81
C LEU A 142 -10.22 7.62 26.68
N THR A 143 -11.01 8.62 26.31
CA THR A 143 -12.32 8.88 26.91
C THR A 143 -13.35 9.11 25.83
N ALA A 144 -14.61 8.76 26.12
CA ALA A 144 -15.72 9.02 25.24
C ALA A 144 -16.97 9.28 26.06
N ASP A 145 -17.83 10.16 25.56
CA ASP A 145 -19.16 10.33 26.11
C ASP A 145 -20.20 10.55 25.01
N ALA A 146 -21.40 10.06 25.27
CA ALA A 146 -22.47 10.02 24.28
C ALA A 146 -23.84 10.28 24.92
N ILE A 147 -24.64 11.13 24.28
CA ILE A 147 -26.06 11.32 24.59
C ILE A 147 -26.86 10.54 23.55
N VAL A 148 -27.71 9.62 24.01
CA VAL A 148 -28.54 8.78 23.15
C VAL A 148 -30.00 9.16 23.34
N ALA A 149 -30.69 9.52 22.25
CA ALA A 149 -32.12 9.78 22.24
C ALA A 149 -32.93 8.48 22.10
N TYR A 150 -34.20 8.49 22.54
CA TYR A 150 -35.10 7.33 22.36
C TYR A 150 -35.32 6.95 20.89
N GLY A 151 -35.22 7.91 19.96
CA GLY A 151 -35.28 7.68 18.51
C GLY A 151 -33.97 7.17 17.90
N GLY A 152 -32.99 6.72 18.71
CA GLY A 152 -31.72 6.18 18.22
C GLY A 152 -30.73 7.22 17.69
N HIS A 153 -31.02 8.52 17.85
CA HIS A 153 -30.07 9.57 17.51
C HIS A 153 -29.03 9.70 18.62
N GLY A 154 -27.75 9.64 18.25
CA GLY A 154 -26.61 9.80 19.14
C GLY A 154 -25.85 11.09 18.87
N ALA A 155 -25.34 11.73 19.91
CA ALA A 155 -24.31 12.76 19.82
C ALA A 155 -23.17 12.37 20.76
N SER A 156 -21.94 12.36 20.29
CA SER A 156 -20.79 11.86 21.03
C SER A 156 -19.56 12.75 20.89
N THR A 157 -18.76 12.78 21.94
CA THR A 157 -17.41 13.33 21.93
C THR A 157 -16.45 12.23 22.41
N ALA A 158 -15.36 12.01 21.70
CA ALA A 158 -14.26 11.16 22.13
C ALA A 158 -12.95 11.95 22.13
N GLN A 159 -12.04 11.59 23.04
CA GLN A 159 -10.79 12.29 23.24
C GLN A 159 -9.65 11.30 23.45
N ILE A 160 -8.53 11.59 22.80
CA ILE A 160 -7.23 10.98 23.07
C ILE A 160 -6.41 12.00 23.85
N ALA A 161 -5.90 11.62 25.01
CA ALA A 161 -5.14 12.50 25.87
C ALA A 161 -3.83 12.95 25.19
N PRO A 162 -3.37 14.20 25.43
CA PRO A 162 -2.08 14.66 24.94
C PRO A 162 -0.93 13.89 25.58
N VAL A 163 0.13 13.69 24.81
CA VAL A 163 1.34 13.00 25.26
C VAL A 163 2.53 13.87 24.92
N LYS A 164 3.36 14.16 25.94
CA LYS A 164 4.62 14.88 25.75
C LYS A 164 5.70 14.22 26.58
N PHE A 165 6.69 13.64 25.91
CA PHE A 165 7.82 13.01 26.59
C PHE A 165 9.11 13.14 25.78
N SER A 166 10.23 12.99 26.48
CA SER A 166 11.56 12.89 25.90
C SER A 166 12.34 11.82 26.66
N ARG A 167 12.76 10.75 25.98
CA ARG A 167 13.54 9.64 26.54
C ARG A 167 14.51 9.10 25.48
N ASP A 168 15.72 8.72 25.89
CA ASP A 168 16.73 8.08 25.02
C ASP A 168 17.04 8.82 23.71
N GLY A 169 16.96 10.16 23.76
CA GLY A 169 17.20 11.02 22.59
C GLY A 169 16.12 10.96 21.51
N ILE A 170 14.92 10.50 21.88
CA ILE A 170 13.65 10.59 21.13
C ILE A 170 12.70 11.50 21.91
N SER A 171 12.06 12.44 21.23
CA SER A 171 10.99 13.25 21.82
C SER A 171 9.71 13.16 21.01
N LEU A 172 8.57 13.13 21.70
CA LEU A 172 7.23 13.17 21.13
C LEU A 172 6.46 14.35 21.73
N ASP A 173 5.81 15.13 20.87
CA ASP A 173 4.87 16.18 21.22
C ASP A 173 3.54 15.94 20.48
N PHE A 174 2.56 15.36 21.18
CA PHE A 174 1.23 15.09 20.64
C PHE A 174 0.20 15.91 21.42
N SER A 175 -0.54 16.76 20.70
CA SER A 175 -1.55 17.65 21.28
C SER A 175 -2.79 16.93 21.83
N GLY A 176 -2.90 15.62 21.62
CA GLY A 176 -4.15 14.89 21.80
C GLY A 176 -5.04 15.01 20.56
N MET A 177 -6.16 14.29 20.59
CA MET A 177 -7.16 14.29 19.52
C MET A 177 -8.54 14.49 20.12
N LYS A 178 -9.38 15.32 19.48
CA LYS A 178 -10.80 15.43 19.80
C LYS A 178 -11.64 14.99 18.62
N ILE A 179 -12.63 14.15 18.86
CA ILE A 179 -13.58 13.66 17.86
C ILE A 179 -14.98 14.04 18.34
N ASP A 180 -15.69 14.86 17.59
CA ASP A 180 -17.11 15.13 17.80
C ASP A 180 -17.91 14.44 16.72
N GLY A 181 -19.05 13.84 17.05
CA GLY A 181 -19.86 13.12 16.07
C GLY A 181 -21.33 12.96 16.43
N THR A 182 -22.11 12.62 15.43
CA THR A 182 -23.52 12.30 15.53
C THR A 182 -23.85 11.05 14.73
N TYR A 183 -24.87 10.32 15.20
CA TYR A 183 -25.37 9.12 14.55
C TYR A 183 -26.89 9.18 14.45
N ASP A 184 -27.43 8.89 13.26
CA ASP A 184 -28.87 8.70 13.04
C ASP A 184 -29.11 7.21 12.74
N HIS A 185 -29.76 6.50 13.67
CA HIS A 185 -30.07 5.09 13.51
C HIS A 185 -30.96 4.77 12.29
N ALA A 186 -31.93 5.64 11.96
CA ALA A 186 -32.90 5.36 10.90
C ALA A 186 -32.27 5.43 9.51
N LYS A 187 -31.34 6.36 9.30
CA LYS A 187 -30.58 6.51 8.04
C LYS A 187 -29.23 5.78 8.09
N GLN A 188 -28.88 5.25 9.26
CA GLN A 188 -27.53 4.80 9.59
C GLN A 188 -26.48 5.85 9.23
N ALA A 189 -26.81 7.13 9.42
CA ALA A 189 -25.97 8.25 9.04
C ALA A 189 -24.98 8.62 10.13
N VAL A 190 -23.76 8.99 9.73
CA VAL A 190 -22.66 9.39 10.59
C VAL A 190 -22.14 10.74 10.12
N VAL A 191 -22.14 11.72 11.02
CA VAL A 191 -21.40 12.97 10.83
C VAL A 191 -20.34 13.04 11.92
N ALA A 192 -19.06 13.16 11.57
CA ALA A 192 -17.98 13.22 12.54
C ALA A 192 -16.89 14.19 12.10
N ARG A 193 -16.26 14.85 13.07
CA ARG A 193 -15.09 15.70 12.89
C ARG A 193 -14.04 15.36 13.94
N GLY A 194 -12.87 14.93 13.49
CA GLY A 194 -11.68 14.70 14.30
C GLY A 194 -10.66 15.82 14.10
N VAL A 195 -10.00 16.28 15.16
CA VAL A 195 -8.95 17.31 15.09
C VAL A 195 -7.74 16.93 15.93
N ILE A 196 -6.55 17.21 15.39
CA ILE A 196 -5.25 17.14 16.07
C ILE A 196 -4.50 18.43 15.74
N ASP A 197 -4.10 19.18 16.76
CA ASP A 197 -3.41 20.46 16.56
C ASP A 197 -1.94 20.26 16.20
N THR A 198 -1.25 19.32 16.84
CA THR A 198 0.19 19.08 16.61
C THR A 198 0.59 17.62 16.86
N ILE A 199 1.43 17.11 15.97
CA ILE A 199 2.25 15.91 16.18
C ILE A 199 3.69 16.28 15.83
N GLY A 200 4.59 16.17 16.80
CA GLY A 200 6.03 16.38 16.60
C GLY A 200 6.80 15.18 17.10
N VAL A 201 7.74 14.68 16.30
CA VAL A 201 8.68 13.65 16.70
C VAL A 201 10.09 14.10 16.36
N ASP A 202 11.00 13.99 17.32
CA ASP A 202 12.43 14.27 17.14
C ASP A 202 13.22 13.01 17.50
N GLY A 203 14.22 12.68 16.68
CA GLY A 203 15.20 11.65 17.03
C GLY A 203 14.84 10.23 16.61
N LEU A 204 13.83 10.05 15.75
CA LEU A 204 13.50 8.75 15.15
C LEU A 204 14.66 8.22 14.32
N LYS A 205 14.95 6.92 14.46
CA LYS A 205 15.87 6.18 13.60
C LYS A 205 15.04 5.26 12.70
N ALA A 206 15.26 5.29 11.39
CA ALA A 206 14.74 4.23 10.53
C ALA A 206 15.56 2.96 10.78
N GLU A 207 14.94 1.78 10.76
CA GLU A 207 15.59 0.49 11.11
C GLU A 207 16.84 0.17 10.26
N ARG A 208 17.03 0.85 9.13
CA ARG A 208 18.19 0.70 8.23
C ARG A 208 19.10 1.94 8.12
N GLU A 209 18.81 3.05 8.84
CA GLU A 209 19.63 4.26 8.79
C GLU A 209 20.28 4.60 10.14
N ARG A 210 21.51 5.13 10.11
CA ARG A 210 22.18 5.72 11.28
C ARG A 210 21.62 7.10 11.65
N ASP A 211 20.85 7.72 10.75
CA ASP A 211 20.50 9.13 10.84
C ASP A 211 19.16 9.35 11.53
N LYS A 212 19.11 10.46 12.27
CA LYS A 212 17.93 10.89 13.00
C LYS A 212 17.18 11.92 12.18
N PHE A 213 15.88 11.72 12.00
CA PHE A 213 15.02 12.76 11.42
C PHE A 213 14.09 13.37 12.45
N LYS A 214 13.66 14.60 12.16
CA LYS A 214 12.60 15.31 12.85
C LYS A 214 11.40 15.38 11.93
N MET A 215 10.21 15.18 12.48
CA MET A 215 8.96 15.32 11.77
C MET A 215 8.01 16.15 12.62
N ALA A 216 7.38 17.15 12.02
CA ALA A 216 6.33 17.93 12.64
C ALA A 216 5.12 18.00 11.70
N MET A 217 3.93 17.91 12.27
CA MET A 217 2.66 18.08 11.58
C MET A 217 1.78 18.99 12.42
N SER A 218 1.06 19.92 11.79
CA SER A 218 0.08 20.75 12.46
C SER A 218 -1.26 20.83 11.72
N GLY A 219 -2.32 20.97 12.51
CA GLY A 219 -3.67 21.21 12.03
C GLY A 219 -4.23 20.07 11.17
N LEU A 220 -4.17 18.83 11.67
CA LEU A 220 -4.88 17.71 11.04
C LEU A 220 -6.37 17.78 11.41
N SER A 221 -7.24 17.74 10.41
CA SER A 221 -8.67 17.52 10.58
C SER A 221 -9.19 16.41 9.68
N ILE A 222 -10.09 15.60 10.23
CA ILE A 222 -10.78 14.53 9.52
C ILE A 222 -12.27 14.83 9.59
N ASP A 223 -12.95 14.87 8.45
CA ASP A 223 -14.38 15.12 8.34
C ASP A 223 -15.06 13.91 7.68
N VAL A 224 -16.21 13.50 8.21
CA VAL A 224 -17.03 12.42 7.69
C VAL A 224 -18.48 12.86 7.71
N ASN A 225 -19.20 12.70 6.61
CA ASN A 225 -20.64 12.91 6.51
C ASN A 225 -21.20 11.84 5.57
N THR A 226 -21.69 10.75 6.15
CA THR A 226 -22.12 9.57 5.40
C THR A 226 -23.48 9.05 5.85
N LEU A 227 -24.13 8.27 4.99
CA LEU A 227 -25.40 7.58 5.26
C LEU A 227 -25.45 6.25 4.51
N MET A 228 -26.30 5.33 4.96
CA MET A 228 -26.46 4.06 4.24
C MET A 228 -27.21 4.28 2.92
N GLY A 229 -26.56 3.94 1.81
CA GLY A 229 -27.13 4.00 0.47
C GLY A 229 -28.03 2.81 0.14
N LYS A 230 -28.74 2.92 -0.98
CA LYS A 230 -29.70 1.94 -1.52
C LYS A 230 -29.07 0.57 -1.79
N PHE A 231 -27.78 0.55 -2.14
CA PHE A 231 -27.04 -0.67 -2.44
C PHE A 231 -26.38 -1.31 -1.20
N GLY A 232 -26.63 -0.79 0.00
CA GLY A 232 -26.01 -1.29 1.23
C GLY A 232 -24.54 -0.89 1.39
N LEU A 233 -24.15 0.23 0.78
CA LEU A 233 -22.83 0.86 0.89
C LEU A 233 -23.00 2.25 1.51
N SER A 234 -22.01 2.70 2.28
CA SER A 234 -22.04 4.04 2.89
C SER A 234 -21.75 5.12 1.84
N MET A 235 -22.69 6.01 1.59
CA MET A 235 -22.61 7.11 0.63
C MET A 235 -22.40 8.46 1.34
N GLY A 236 -21.80 9.43 0.68
CA GLY A 236 -21.55 10.76 1.22
C GLY A 236 -20.11 11.23 1.06
N ASP A 237 -19.72 12.18 1.90
CA ASP A 237 -18.45 12.89 1.81
C ASP A 237 -17.53 12.50 2.97
N SER A 238 -16.23 12.33 2.69
CA SER A 238 -15.19 12.23 3.70
C SER A 238 -13.98 13.06 3.29
N GLY A 239 -13.20 13.54 4.25
CA GLY A 239 -12.04 14.35 3.94
C GLY A 239 -11.01 14.40 5.05
N VAL A 240 -9.77 14.64 4.64
CA VAL A 240 -8.61 14.88 5.50
C VAL A 240 -7.98 16.20 5.06
N GLN A 241 -7.64 17.05 6.02
CA GLN A 241 -6.89 18.28 5.79
C GLN A 241 -5.73 18.33 6.76
N ILE A 242 -4.57 18.75 6.29
CA ILE A 242 -3.37 18.98 7.10
C ILE A 242 -2.83 20.35 6.70
N LYS A 243 -2.68 21.25 7.67
CA LYS A 243 -2.20 22.61 7.39
C LYS A 243 -0.72 22.64 7.03
N HIS A 244 0.10 21.88 7.76
CA HIS A 244 1.54 21.89 7.55
C HIS A 244 2.15 20.55 7.97
N ILE A 245 3.09 20.04 7.17
CA ILE A 245 3.99 18.93 7.49
C ILE A 245 5.41 19.41 7.21
N GLU A 246 6.33 19.18 8.14
CA GLU A 246 7.75 19.44 7.97
C GLU A 246 8.54 18.19 8.36
N MET A 247 9.50 17.81 7.53
CA MET A 247 10.50 16.81 7.81
C MET A 247 11.88 17.44 7.68
N VAL A 248 12.74 17.23 8.66
CA VAL A 248 14.12 17.71 8.66
C VAL A 248 15.04 16.52 8.93
N LYS A 249 16.03 16.32 8.07
CA LYS A 249 17.14 15.39 8.28
C LYS A 249 18.42 16.20 8.47
N PRO A 250 18.80 16.52 9.73
CA PRO A 250 19.91 17.44 10.00
C PRO A 250 21.27 17.01 9.42
N GLN A 251 21.50 15.70 9.29
CA GLN A 251 22.76 15.15 8.77
C GLN A 251 22.94 15.42 7.26
N ASP A 252 21.84 15.47 6.52
CA ASP A 252 21.84 15.64 5.06
C ASP A 252 21.49 17.09 4.66
N GLU A 253 21.33 17.98 5.64
CA GLU A 253 20.78 19.34 5.49
C GLU A 253 19.42 19.39 4.74
N LEU A 254 18.74 18.25 4.63
CA LEU A 254 17.49 18.10 3.90
C LEU A 254 16.32 18.60 4.75
N LYS A 255 15.54 19.53 4.20
CA LYS A 255 14.29 20.02 4.76
C LYS A 255 13.19 19.92 3.71
N VAL A 256 12.13 19.18 4.03
CA VAL A 256 10.93 19.07 3.19
C VAL A 256 9.73 19.60 3.94
N ALA A 257 8.96 20.50 3.34
CA ALA A 257 7.74 21.04 3.90
C ALA A 257 6.56 20.95 2.90
N LEU A 258 5.39 20.58 3.41
CA LEU A 258 4.13 20.52 2.68
C LEU A 258 3.09 21.39 3.38
N ASP A 259 2.47 22.30 2.64
CA ASP A 259 1.45 23.24 3.12
C ASP A 259 0.08 22.94 2.50
N ASP A 260 -0.96 23.06 3.33
CA ASP A 260 -2.37 22.91 2.95
C ASP A 260 -2.66 21.65 2.13
N PHE A 261 -2.25 20.49 2.64
CA PHE A 261 -2.62 19.20 2.06
C PHE A 261 -4.10 18.91 2.35
N GLY A 262 -4.85 18.55 1.31
CA GLY A 262 -6.25 18.18 1.39
C GLY A 262 -6.56 16.96 0.54
N TYR A 263 -7.34 16.05 1.09
CA TYR A 263 -7.89 14.88 0.40
C TYR A 263 -9.38 14.78 0.71
N THR A 264 -10.23 14.68 -0.32
CA THR A 264 -11.68 14.50 -0.13
C THR A 264 -12.20 13.41 -1.04
N VAL A 265 -13.04 12.52 -0.50
CA VAL A 265 -13.78 11.51 -1.24
C VAL A 265 -15.26 11.83 -1.19
N LYS A 266 -15.93 11.72 -2.33
CA LYS A 266 -17.37 11.85 -2.46
C LYS A 266 -17.93 10.63 -3.16
N LEU A 267 -18.87 9.96 -2.50
CA LEU A 267 -19.63 8.83 -3.02
C LEU A 267 -21.09 9.24 -3.18
N THR A 268 -21.62 9.06 -4.38
CA THR A 268 -23.01 9.36 -4.71
C THR A 268 -23.64 8.18 -5.42
N GLU A 269 -24.95 8.03 -5.30
CA GLU A 269 -25.72 6.99 -5.98
C GLU A 269 -26.99 7.57 -6.61
N ASP A 270 -27.43 6.94 -7.70
CA ASP A 270 -28.77 7.12 -8.26
C ASP A 270 -29.64 5.86 -8.01
N ASP A 271 -30.54 5.48 -8.91
CA ASP A 271 -31.36 4.27 -8.76
C ASP A 271 -30.64 2.99 -9.22
N LYS A 272 -29.59 3.11 -10.04
CA LYS A 272 -28.84 1.99 -10.62
C LYS A 272 -27.33 2.09 -10.39
N ASN A 273 -26.78 3.30 -10.39
CA ASN A 273 -25.35 3.53 -10.45
C ASN A 273 -24.80 4.23 -9.21
N ILE A 274 -23.52 4.01 -8.98
CA ILE A 274 -22.67 4.72 -8.03
C ILE A 274 -21.65 5.54 -8.84
N ALA A 275 -21.32 6.72 -8.31
CA ALA A 275 -20.22 7.53 -8.75
C ALA A 275 -19.31 7.88 -7.57
N MET A 276 -18.01 7.93 -7.84
CA MET A 276 -16.96 8.26 -6.88
C MET A 276 -16.15 9.44 -7.42
N GLN A 277 -15.82 10.38 -6.53
CA GLN A 277 -14.89 11.46 -6.82
C GLN A 277 -13.86 11.52 -5.69
N ALA A 278 -12.58 11.45 -6.04
CA ALA A 278 -11.46 11.71 -5.13
C ALA A 278 -10.76 13.01 -5.57
N ALA A 279 -10.60 13.96 -4.66
CA ALA A 279 -9.89 15.21 -4.94
C ALA A 279 -8.70 15.37 -3.98
N TYR A 280 -7.55 15.69 -4.55
CA TYR A 280 -6.29 15.97 -3.87
C TYR A 280 -5.93 17.43 -4.09
N LYS A 281 -5.42 18.07 -3.04
CA LYS A 281 -4.91 19.44 -3.08
C LYS A 281 -3.64 19.52 -2.24
N LEU A 282 -2.68 20.27 -2.74
CA LEU A 282 -1.45 20.64 -2.05
C LEU A 282 -1.22 22.14 -2.31
N GLY A 283 -1.26 22.95 -1.25
CA GLY A 283 -1.06 24.40 -1.35
C GLY A 283 0.39 24.79 -1.63
N GLY A 284 1.35 24.01 -1.13
CA GLY A 284 2.78 24.24 -1.37
C GLY A 284 3.64 23.02 -1.04
N LEU A 285 4.66 22.78 -1.87
CA LEU A 285 5.78 21.89 -1.60
C LEU A 285 7.06 22.73 -1.58
N THR A 286 7.83 22.61 -0.50
CA THR A 286 9.12 23.26 -0.34
C THR A 286 10.18 22.22 -0.02
N VAL A 287 11.33 22.27 -0.70
CA VAL A 287 12.51 21.42 -0.41
C VAL A 287 13.73 22.32 -0.31
N ASP A 288 14.45 22.32 0.80
CA ASP A 288 15.65 23.14 1.05
C ASP A 288 15.46 24.63 0.75
N ASP A 289 14.32 25.16 1.21
CA ASP A 289 13.82 26.51 1.00
C ASP A 289 13.51 26.87 -0.47
N VAL A 290 13.44 25.87 -1.35
CA VAL A 290 13.03 25.99 -2.75
C VAL A 290 11.55 25.67 -2.89
N ALA A 291 10.76 26.59 -3.42
CA ALA A 291 9.33 26.39 -3.65
C ALA A 291 9.10 25.56 -4.92
N PHE A 292 8.85 24.27 -4.77
CA PHE A 292 8.55 23.33 -5.87
C PHE A 292 7.14 23.50 -6.44
N GLY A 293 6.26 24.24 -5.75
CA GLY A 293 4.96 24.65 -6.25
C GLY A 293 3.78 24.00 -5.54
N SER A 294 2.61 24.03 -6.17
CA SER A 294 1.33 23.56 -5.64
C SER A 294 0.69 22.58 -6.60
N GLY A 295 -0.09 21.63 -6.08
CA GLY A 295 -0.71 20.57 -6.85
C GLY A 295 -2.21 20.42 -6.59
N GLN A 296 -2.95 19.99 -7.60
CA GLN A 296 -4.30 19.46 -7.40
C GLN A 296 -4.60 18.35 -8.41
N ALA A 297 -5.45 17.40 -8.02
CA ALA A 297 -5.92 16.33 -8.89
C ALA A 297 -7.36 15.98 -8.52
N VAL A 298 -8.24 15.83 -9.50
CA VAL A 298 -9.60 15.32 -9.28
C VAL A 298 -9.80 14.08 -10.13
N ILE A 299 -9.96 12.93 -9.47
CA ILE A 299 -10.22 11.64 -10.09
C ILE A 299 -11.70 11.33 -9.93
N LYS A 300 -12.37 10.91 -11.00
CA LYS A 300 -13.78 10.54 -10.99
C LYS A 300 -13.99 9.19 -11.64
N LEU A 301 -14.82 8.38 -11.00
CA LEU A 301 -15.40 7.17 -11.55
C LEU A 301 -16.92 7.34 -11.60
N GLY A 302 -17.54 7.01 -12.73
CA GLY A 302 -18.98 7.15 -12.92
C GLY A 302 -19.60 5.95 -13.62
N ASN A 303 -20.92 5.89 -13.59
CA ASN A 303 -21.73 4.82 -14.20
C ASN A 303 -21.33 3.41 -13.71
N LEU A 304 -21.03 3.27 -12.42
CA LEU A 304 -20.72 1.96 -11.84
C LEU A 304 -22.01 1.32 -11.36
N ASP A 305 -22.42 0.17 -11.87
CA ASP A 305 -23.63 -0.52 -11.39
C ASP A 305 -23.51 -0.84 -9.89
N GLY A 306 -24.44 -0.31 -9.10
CA GLY A 306 -24.34 -0.33 -7.63
C GLY A 306 -24.41 -1.73 -7.03
N ALA A 307 -25.15 -2.65 -7.66
CA ALA A 307 -25.22 -4.04 -7.21
C ALA A 307 -23.90 -4.78 -7.47
N LEU A 308 -23.27 -4.54 -8.61
CA LEU A 308 -21.96 -5.13 -8.94
C LEU A 308 -20.84 -4.53 -8.08
N VAL A 309 -20.87 -3.22 -7.80
CA VAL A 309 -19.91 -2.59 -6.88
C VAL A 309 -20.04 -3.17 -5.48
N LYS A 310 -21.28 -3.39 -5.00
CA LYS A 310 -21.51 -4.06 -3.71
C LYS A 310 -20.93 -5.48 -3.70
N GLN A 311 -21.12 -6.23 -4.78
CA GLN A 311 -20.55 -7.57 -4.92
C GLN A 311 -19.01 -7.53 -4.87
N LEU A 312 -18.36 -6.61 -5.60
CA LEU A 312 -16.90 -6.42 -5.53
C LEU A 312 -16.42 -6.08 -4.12
N ALA A 313 -17.13 -5.19 -3.42
CA ALA A 313 -16.81 -4.82 -2.04
C ALA A 313 -16.94 -6.02 -1.09
N ASP A 314 -17.95 -6.87 -1.27
CA ASP A 314 -18.13 -8.09 -0.48
C ASP A 314 -17.03 -9.11 -0.74
N THR A 315 -16.67 -9.32 -2.01
CA THR A 315 -15.56 -10.20 -2.42
C THR A 315 -14.24 -9.68 -1.84
N TYR A 316 -13.95 -8.38 -1.93
CA TYR A 316 -12.77 -7.77 -1.33
C TYR A 316 -12.72 -8.00 0.19
N ASN A 317 -13.82 -7.71 0.89
CA ASN A 317 -13.88 -7.93 2.33
C ASN A 317 -13.71 -9.41 2.70
N GLN A 318 -14.17 -10.34 1.86
CA GLN A 318 -13.93 -11.77 2.05
C GLN A 318 -12.46 -12.15 1.85
N MET A 319 -11.81 -11.62 0.81
CA MET A 319 -10.38 -11.84 0.55
C MET A 319 -9.53 -11.35 1.71
N VAL A 320 -9.77 -10.12 2.19
CA VAL A 320 -9.06 -9.55 3.35
C VAL A 320 -9.23 -10.42 4.59
N ARG A 321 -10.45 -10.93 4.86
CA ARG A 321 -10.68 -11.84 5.99
C ARG A 321 -9.90 -13.15 5.86
N GLN A 322 -9.80 -13.71 4.66
CA GLN A 322 -9.04 -14.94 4.42
C GLN A 322 -7.53 -14.72 4.59
N ALA A 323 -7.01 -13.60 4.10
CA ALA A 323 -5.60 -13.26 4.23
C ALA A 323 -5.16 -13.09 5.69
N VAL A 324 -5.99 -12.40 6.46
CA VAL A 324 -5.75 -12.18 7.90
C VAL A 324 -5.85 -13.46 8.71
N ALA A 325 -6.72 -14.38 8.30
CA ALA A 325 -6.87 -15.68 8.95
C ALA A 325 -5.77 -16.66 8.52
N GLY A 326 -4.62 -16.21 8.00
CA GLY A 326 -3.51 -17.07 7.55
C GLY A 326 -3.95 -18.15 6.56
N ALA A 327 -4.97 -17.86 5.75
CA ALA A 327 -5.56 -18.80 4.80
C ALA A 327 -5.18 -18.49 3.35
N SER A 328 -4.25 -17.55 3.11
CA SER A 328 -3.79 -17.15 1.79
C SER A 328 -2.26 -17.03 1.71
N ASP A 329 -1.55 -18.11 2.03
CA ASP A 329 -0.15 -18.25 1.57
C ASP A 329 -0.09 -18.56 0.05
N GLU A 330 -1.22 -18.96 -0.54
CA GLU A 330 -1.38 -19.27 -1.97
C GLU A 330 -2.23 -18.20 -2.67
N GLY A 331 -1.69 -16.99 -2.90
CA GLY A 331 -2.25 -15.99 -3.83
C GLY A 331 -3.79 -15.78 -3.79
N LEU A 332 -4.37 -15.43 -4.94
CA LEU A 332 -5.82 -15.48 -5.14
C LEU A 332 -6.19 -16.84 -5.74
N LYS A 333 -7.27 -17.44 -5.27
CA LYS A 333 -7.79 -18.68 -5.87
C LYS A 333 -8.37 -18.41 -7.25
N ASP A 334 -8.29 -19.38 -8.16
CA ASP A 334 -8.82 -19.26 -9.52
C ASP A 334 -10.30 -18.85 -9.53
N GLU A 335 -11.12 -19.37 -8.61
CA GLU A 335 -12.54 -18.98 -8.56
C GLU A 335 -12.74 -17.53 -8.12
N GLN A 336 -11.83 -16.98 -7.30
CA GLN A 336 -11.86 -15.58 -6.88
C GLN A 336 -11.44 -14.67 -8.02
N VAL A 337 -10.38 -15.04 -8.73
CA VAL A 337 -9.93 -14.35 -9.95
C VAL A 337 -11.06 -14.35 -11.00
N GLN A 338 -11.67 -15.51 -11.25
CA GLN A 338 -12.79 -15.63 -12.18
C GLN A 338 -13.99 -14.78 -11.75
N THR A 339 -14.32 -14.77 -10.45
CA THR A 339 -15.42 -13.93 -9.93
C THR A 339 -15.14 -12.44 -10.16
N LEU A 340 -13.90 -11.99 -9.97
CA LEU A 340 -13.49 -10.60 -10.21
C LEU A 340 -13.59 -10.25 -11.70
N ILE A 341 -13.07 -11.13 -12.57
CA ILE A 341 -13.15 -10.96 -14.04
C ILE A 341 -14.61 -10.92 -14.50
N ASP A 342 -15.45 -11.85 -14.06
CA ASP A 342 -16.87 -11.91 -14.41
C ASP A 342 -17.62 -10.65 -13.96
N THR A 343 -17.33 -10.16 -12.76
CA THR A 343 -17.99 -8.98 -12.20
C THR A 343 -17.53 -7.72 -12.92
N ALA A 344 -16.23 -7.60 -13.22
CA ALA A 344 -15.68 -6.51 -14.04
C ALA A 344 -16.28 -6.52 -15.46
N THR A 345 -16.41 -7.69 -16.07
CA THR A 345 -17.01 -7.88 -17.40
C THR A 345 -18.48 -7.46 -17.42
N LYS A 346 -19.25 -7.82 -16.39
CA LYS A 346 -20.65 -7.36 -16.23
C LYS A 346 -20.76 -5.85 -16.03
N LEU A 347 -19.77 -5.25 -15.36
CA LEU A 347 -19.76 -3.81 -15.11
C LEU A 347 -19.69 -3.00 -16.40
N LEU A 348 -19.07 -3.54 -17.46
CA LEU A 348 -19.00 -2.89 -18.78
C LEU A 348 -20.38 -2.60 -19.39
N ALA A 349 -21.42 -3.35 -19.01
CA ALA A 349 -22.78 -3.10 -19.47
C ALA A 349 -23.35 -1.76 -18.94
N ALA A 350 -22.83 -1.26 -17.82
CA ALA A 350 -23.20 0.04 -17.26
C ALA A 350 -22.49 1.22 -17.94
N LYS A 351 -21.54 0.94 -18.86
CA LYS A 351 -20.67 1.92 -19.52
C LYS A 351 -19.87 2.78 -18.53
N PRO A 352 -18.98 2.15 -17.75
CA PRO A 352 -18.17 2.84 -16.76
C PRO A 352 -17.36 3.97 -17.38
N THR A 353 -17.17 5.03 -16.61
CA THR A 353 -16.34 6.18 -17.01
C THR A 353 -15.28 6.42 -15.96
N PHE A 354 -14.07 6.77 -16.40
CA PHE A 354 -12.98 7.24 -15.57
C PHE A 354 -12.49 8.58 -16.11
N SER A 355 -12.27 9.55 -15.24
CA SER A 355 -11.67 10.83 -15.66
C SER A 355 -10.75 11.41 -14.59
N MET A 356 -9.78 12.19 -15.06
CA MET A 356 -8.86 12.99 -14.28
C MET A 356 -9.03 14.44 -14.75
N ASP A 357 -9.76 15.23 -13.97
CA ASP A 357 -10.08 16.62 -14.26
C ASP A 357 -9.09 17.54 -13.55
N PRO A 358 -8.48 18.48 -14.30
CA PRO A 358 -7.05 18.42 -14.58
C PRO A 358 -6.21 18.15 -13.34
N ILE A 359 -5.31 17.17 -13.45
CA ILE A 359 -4.14 17.10 -12.59
C ILE A 359 -3.27 18.30 -12.97
N SER A 360 -3.05 19.22 -12.05
CA SER A 360 -2.25 20.42 -12.32
C SER A 360 -1.13 20.55 -11.31
N TRP A 361 0.05 20.92 -11.82
CA TRP A 361 1.19 21.35 -11.02
C TRP A 361 1.53 22.79 -11.39
N LYS A 362 1.63 23.66 -10.39
CA LYS A 362 1.79 25.10 -10.60
C LYS A 362 2.95 25.65 -9.77
N THR A 363 3.79 26.46 -10.39
CA THR A 363 4.83 27.26 -9.74
C THR A 363 4.59 28.75 -10.01
N ALA A 364 5.49 29.61 -9.55
CA ALA A 364 5.49 31.02 -9.94
C ALA A 364 5.78 31.24 -11.43
N LYS A 365 6.36 30.24 -12.12
CA LYS A 365 6.81 30.35 -13.52
C LYS A 365 5.86 29.70 -14.52
N GLY A 366 4.83 29.00 -14.08
CA GLY A 366 3.84 28.42 -14.99
C GLY A 366 3.05 27.29 -14.35
N GLU A 367 2.25 26.63 -15.18
CA GLU A 367 1.38 25.54 -14.76
C GLU A 367 1.37 24.45 -15.83
N SER A 368 1.66 23.21 -15.42
CA SER A 368 1.48 22.03 -16.24
C SER A 368 0.18 21.32 -15.87
N LYS A 369 -0.51 20.75 -16.86
CA LYS A 369 -1.82 20.12 -16.69
C LYS A 369 -1.91 18.81 -17.46
N LEU A 370 -2.54 17.82 -16.86
CA LEU A 370 -2.98 16.59 -17.52
C LEU A 370 -4.48 16.43 -17.30
N THR A 371 -5.24 16.31 -18.38
CA THR A 371 -6.60 15.79 -18.35
C THR A 371 -6.63 14.44 -19.02
N PHE A 372 -7.38 13.50 -18.45
CA PHE A 372 -7.58 12.17 -19.01
C PHE A 372 -9.04 11.77 -18.85
N ALA A 373 -9.63 11.15 -19.87
CA ALA A 373 -10.94 10.53 -19.80
C ALA A 373 -10.91 9.19 -20.54
N LEU A 374 -11.56 8.20 -19.95
CA LEU A 374 -11.73 6.85 -20.48
C LEU A 374 -13.21 6.48 -20.36
N ASP A 375 -13.83 6.18 -21.50
CA ASP A 375 -15.16 5.61 -21.54
C ASP A 375 -15.06 4.14 -21.93
N LEU A 376 -15.70 3.28 -21.13
CA LEU A 376 -15.77 1.85 -21.38
C LEU A 376 -17.16 1.44 -21.86
N ALA A 377 -17.23 0.37 -22.65
CA ALA A 377 -18.46 -0.25 -23.07
C ALA A 377 -18.31 -1.77 -23.19
N SER A 378 -19.43 -2.49 -23.16
CA SER A 378 -19.43 -3.93 -23.42
C SER A 378 -19.15 -4.20 -24.92
N PRO A 379 -18.16 -5.04 -25.27
CA PRO A 379 -17.94 -5.45 -26.65
C PRO A 379 -19.07 -6.36 -27.17
N ALA A 380 -19.33 -6.32 -28.49
CA ALA A 380 -20.50 -6.99 -29.09
C ALA A 380 -20.48 -8.52 -28.97
N ASN A 381 -19.29 -9.14 -29.04
CA ASN A 381 -19.09 -10.59 -29.00
C ASN A 381 -18.37 -11.04 -27.71
N ILE A 382 -18.64 -10.38 -26.58
CA ILE A 382 -17.92 -10.57 -25.31
C ILE A 382 -17.77 -12.04 -24.86
N LYS A 383 -18.64 -12.95 -25.29
CA LYS A 383 -18.59 -14.38 -24.96
C LYS A 383 -17.54 -15.16 -25.74
N ASP A 384 -17.13 -14.65 -26.89
CA ASP A 384 -16.21 -15.28 -27.82
C ASP A 384 -14.80 -14.65 -27.72
N LEU A 385 -14.60 -13.73 -26.77
CA LEU A 385 -13.35 -13.00 -26.55
C LEU A 385 -12.62 -13.50 -25.31
N THR A 386 -11.30 -13.54 -25.40
CA THR A 386 -10.40 -13.70 -24.25
C THR A 386 -10.48 -12.49 -23.30
N PRO A 387 -10.11 -12.62 -22.02
CA PRO A 387 -10.07 -11.48 -21.09
C PRO A 387 -9.26 -10.27 -21.60
N GLN A 388 -8.17 -10.51 -22.33
CA GLN A 388 -7.29 -9.49 -22.90
C GLN A 388 -7.95 -8.79 -24.10
N GLU A 389 -8.61 -9.54 -24.99
CA GLU A 389 -9.41 -8.96 -26.06
C GLU A 389 -10.59 -8.16 -25.51
N ILE A 390 -11.22 -8.60 -24.43
CA ILE A 390 -12.25 -7.84 -23.72
C ILE A 390 -11.65 -6.52 -23.22
N LEU A 391 -10.47 -6.52 -22.61
CA LEU A 391 -9.83 -5.30 -22.10
C LEU A 391 -9.60 -4.27 -23.21
N VAL A 392 -9.10 -4.68 -24.37
CA VAL A 392 -8.86 -3.80 -25.52
C VAL A 392 -10.17 -3.34 -26.17
N GLN A 393 -11.10 -4.27 -26.45
CA GLN A 393 -12.36 -3.96 -27.12
C GLN A 393 -13.37 -3.24 -26.22
N ALA A 394 -13.19 -3.26 -24.90
CA ALA A 394 -14.00 -2.50 -23.96
C ALA A 394 -13.71 -0.99 -24.03
N ILE A 395 -12.53 -0.60 -24.51
CA ILE A 395 -12.15 0.81 -24.66
C ILE A 395 -13.00 1.42 -25.78
N LYS A 396 -14.01 2.21 -25.41
CA LYS A 396 -14.83 2.92 -26.37
C LYS A 396 -14.18 4.24 -26.78
N ARG A 397 -13.61 4.96 -25.80
CA ARG A 397 -12.99 6.26 -26.03
C ARG A 397 -11.88 6.53 -25.02
N ILE A 398 -10.77 7.10 -25.49
CA ILE A 398 -9.76 7.73 -24.65
C ILE A 398 -9.58 9.16 -25.13
N ASP A 399 -9.59 10.11 -24.20
CA ASP A 399 -9.23 11.50 -24.45
C ASP A 399 -8.15 11.89 -23.44
N ALA A 400 -6.95 12.23 -23.91
CA ALA A 400 -5.87 12.72 -23.07
C ALA A 400 -5.28 14.02 -23.63
N ASN A 401 -5.07 14.99 -22.75
CA ASN A 401 -4.44 16.27 -23.10
C ASN A 401 -3.44 16.64 -22.01
N LEU A 402 -2.18 16.77 -22.42
CA LEU A 402 -1.04 17.11 -21.60
C LEU A 402 -0.52 18.47 -22.03
N VAL A 403 -0.36 19.38 -21.09
CA VAL A 403 0.31 20.67 -21.28
C VAL A 403 1.47 20.72 -20.29
N VAL A 404 2.69 20.81 -20.79
CA VAL A 404 3.90 20.97 -19.98
C VAL A 404 4.44 22.38 -20.16
N SER A 405 4.47 23.16 -19.08
CA SER A 405 5.04 24.50 -19.09
C SER A 405 6.57 24.45 -19.10
N LYS A 406 7.20 24.94 -20.18
CA LYS A 406 8.66 24.98 -20.30
C LYS A 406 9.30 25.92 -19.27
N PRO A 407 8.79 27.15 -19.03
CA PRO A 407 9.37 28.02 -18.01
C PRO A 407 9.31 27.42 -16.59
N MET A 408 8.25 26.68 -16.26
CA MET A 408 8.17 25.95 -15.00
C MET A 408 9.26 24.88 -14.91
N MET A 409 9.40 24.03 -15.94
CA MET A 409 10.41 22.96 -15.95
C MET A 409 11.83 23.52 -15.86
N GLN A 410 12.12 24.58 -16.62
CA GLN A 410 13.43 25.25 -16.62
C GLN A 410 13.77 25.78 -15.23
N ASP A 411 12.82 26.44 -14.58
CA ASP A 411 13.00 27.01 -13.24
C ASP A 411 13.27 25.92 -12.18
N LEU A 412 12.51 24.82 -12.20
CA LEU A 412 12.72 23.70 -11.28
C LEU A 412 14.07 23.02 -11.48
N VAL A 413 14.45 22.74 -12.73
CA VAL A 413 15.75 22.13 -13.07
C VAL A 413 16.91 23.05 -12.69
N ALA A 414 16.81 24.34 -12.99
CA ALA A 414 17.84 25.31 -12.62
C ALA A 414 17.99 25.43 -11.10
N GLN A 415 16.88 25.51 -10.35
CA GLN A 415 16.90 25.58 -8.89
C GLN A 415 17.51 24.32 -8.28
N TYR A 416 17.17 23.14 -8.81
CA TYR A 416 17.80 21.88 -8.43
C TYR A 416 19.32 21.91 -8.66
N MET A 417 19.78 22.31 -9.86
CA MET A 417 21.21 22.41 -10.16
C MET A 417 21.95 23.39 -9.25
N VAL A 418 21.34 24.52 -8.90
CA VAL A 418 21.96 25.50 -7.98
C VAL A 418 22.10 24.89 -6.58
N LYS A 419 21.07 24.20 -6.08
CA LYS A 419 21.02 23.71 -4.70
C LYS A 419 21.73 22.38 -4.49
N ALA A 420 21.47 21.41 -5.36
CA ALA A 420 22.02 20.06 -5.24
C ALA A 420 23.44 19.96 -5.83
N GLU A 421 23.75 20.69 -6.91
CA GLU A 421 25.06 20.60 -7.59
C GLU A 421 25.98 21.82 -7.31
N GLY A 422 25.49 22.84 -6.61
CA GLY A 422 26.25 24.06 -6.32
C GLY A 422 26.59 24.90 -7.56
N LYS A 423 25.86 24.71 -8.67
CA LYS A 423 26.12 25.45 -9.92
C LYS A 423 25.78 26.94 -9.77
N ALA A 424 26.53 27.78 -10.49
CA ALA A 424 26.22 29.20 -10.59
C ALA A 424 24.87 29.40 -11.29
N ALA A 425 24.04 30.33 -10.79
CA ALA A 425 22.65 30.54 -11.23
C ALA A 425 22.53 30.76 -12.75
N ASP A 426 23.38 31.61 -13.33
CA ASP A 426 23.35 31.91 -14.77
C ASP A 426 23.67 30.67 -15.62
N LYS A 427 24.61 29.84 -15.16
CA LYS A 427 25.00 28.59 -15.83
C LYS A 427 23.89 27.54 -15.71
N ALA A 428 23.31 27.39 -14.51
CA ALA A 428 22.19 26.49 -14.27
C ALA A 428 20.97 26.86 -15.12
N ALA A 429 20.67 28.15 -15.27
CA ALA A 429 19.58 28.63 -16.12
C ALA A 429 19.80 28.27 -17.59
N SER A 430 21.00 28.51 -18.12
CA SER A 430 21.33 28.17 -19.52
C SER A 430 21.30 26.67 -19.78
N GLU A 431 21.80 25.84 -18.87
CA GLU A 431 21.79 24.38 -19.01
C GLU A 431 20.36 23.82 -18.90
N ALA A 432 19.55 24.35 -17.97
CA ALA A 432 18.14 23.97 -17.85
C ALA A 432 17.34 24.33 -19.11
N GLU A 433 17.61 25.50 -19.71
CA GLU A 433 17.02 25.89 -20.98
C GLU A 433 17.35 24.89 -22.10
N GLU A 434 18.63 24.51 -22.22
CA GLU A 434 19.09 23.55 -23.23
C GLU A 434 18.46 22.16 -23.02
N GLN A 435 18.41 21.66 -21.78
CA GLN A 435 17.78 20.39 -21.44
C GLN A 435 16.30 20.37 -21.79
N VAL A 436 15.55 21.42 -21.41
CA VAL A 436 14.12 21.51 -21.69
C VAL A 436 13.87 21.67 -23.20
N ARG A 437 14.73 22.40 -23.92
CA ARG A 437 14.67 22.50 -25.38
C ARG A 437 14.92 21.15 -26.05
N SER A 438 15.91 20.38 -25.57
CA SER A 438 16.18 19.02 -26.05
C SER A 438 14.98 18.10 -25.81
N MET A 439 14.39 18.15 -24.62
CA MET A 439 13.17 17.42 -24.27
C MET A 439 12.01 17.78 -25.19
N ALA A 440 11.80 19.07 -25.47
CA ALA A 440 10.78 19.52 -26.41
C ALA A 440 11.04 18.98 -27.83
N GLY A 441 12.30 19.02 -28.30
CA GLY A 441 12.69 18.47 -29.59
C GLY A 441 12.45 16.96 -29.70
N MET A 442 12.76 16.19 -28.65
CA MET A 442 12.46 14.76 -28.59
C MET A 442 10.95 14.50 -28.58
N ALA A 443 10.18 15.29 -27.83
CA ALA A 443 8.73 15.17 -27.79
C ALA A 443 8.10 15.37 -29.17
N GLU A 444 8.59 16.34 -29.94
CA GLU A 444 8.19 16.55 -31.34
C GLU A 444 8.65 15.42 -32.26
N MET A 445 9.90 14.97 -32.12
CA MET A 445 10.48 13.90 -32.93
C MET A 445 9.70 12.59 -32.81
N PHE A 446 9.29 12.21 -31.59
CA PHE A 446 8.46 11.03 -31.34
C PHE A 446 6.96 11.28 -31.52
N ASN A 447 6.56 12.49 -31.92
CA ASN A 447 5.16 12.90 -32.07
C ASN A 447 4.34 12.73 -30.78
N VAL A 448 4.97 12.75 -29.60
CA VAL A 448 4.29 12.67 -28.28
C VAL A 448 3.92 14.05 -27.75
N GLY A 449 4.52 15.12 -28.26
CA GLY A 449 4.12 16.50 -27.99
C GLY A 449 4.49 17.45 -29.13
N LYS A 450 3.80 18.58 -29.21
CA LYS A 450 4.11 19.70 -30.12
C LYS A 450 4.60 20.89 -29.33
N ASN A 451 5.61 21.59 -29.82
CA ASN A 451 6.07 22.84 -29.24
C ASN A 451 5.08 23.95 -29.59
N ASP A 452 4.45 24.53 -28.57
CA ASP A 452 3.43 25.58 -28.69
C ASP A 452 3.77 26.74 -27.76
N GLY A 453 4.51 27.72 -28.29
CA GLY A 453 4.94 28.90 -27.53
C GLY A 453 5.76 28.50 -26.31
N ASP A 454 5.26 28.77 -25.10
CA ASP A 454 5.91 28.42 -23.84
C ASP A 454 5.60 26.99 -23.35
N ASN A 455 4.84 26.20 -24.11
CA ASN A 455 4.37 24.88 -23.71
C ASN A 455 4.83 23.78 -24.67
N ILE A 456 4.84 22.55 -24.14
CA ILE A 456 4.82 21.32 -24.93
C ILE A 456 3.42 20.73 -24.75
N VAL A 457 2.70 20.54 -25.85
CA VAL A 457 1.29 20.09 -25.83
C VAL A 457 1.18 18.73 -26.49
N GLY A 458 0.74 17.73 -25.71
CA GLY A 458 0.43 16.39 -26.19
C GLY A 458 -1.09 16.17 -26.19
N LYS A 459 -1.64 15.75 -27.32
CA LYS A 459 -3.05 15.39 -27.46
C LYS A 459 -3.17 13.98 -27.99
N PHE A 460 -3.99 13.18 -27.32
CA PHE A 460 -4.32 11.84 -27.74
C PHE A 460 -5.83 11.65 -27.69
N HIS A 461 -6.40 11.17 -28.79
CA HIS A 461 -7.79 10.81 -28.89
C HIS A 461 -7.89 9.40 -29.47
N PHE A 462 -8.70 8.53 -28.88
CA PHE A 462 -9.01 7.22 -29.42
C PHE A 462 -10.52 7.07 -29.52
N SER A 463 -11.02 6.69 -30.68
CA SER A 463 -12.40 6.26 -30.90
C SER A 463 -12.51 5.44 -32.17
N ASP A 464 -13.55 4.63 -32.29
CA ASP A 464 -13.87 3.85 -33.50
C ASP A 464 -12.68 3.01 -34.02
N GLY A 465 -11.88 2.44 -33.11
CA GLY A 465 -10.73 1.60 -33.44
C GLY A 465 -9.50 2.36 -33.96
N MET A 466 -9.49 3.69 -33.87
CA MET A 466 -8.38 4.54 -34.34
C MET A 466 -7.94 5.51 -33.25
N GLY A 467 -6.66 5.45 -32.91
CA GLY A 467 -5.96 6.49 -32.16
C GLY A 467 -5.55 7.64 -33.07
N ASP A 468 -5.52 8.84 -32.52
CA ASP A 468 -4.96 10.06 -33.07
C ASP A 468 -4.02 10.64 -32.01
N LEU A 469 -2.72 10.52 -32.25
CA LEU A 469 -1.68 11.13 -31.44
C LEU A 469 -1.17 12.37 -32.17
N ASN A 470 -1.49 13.55 -31.64
CA ASN A 470 -1.03 14.84 -32.18
C ASN A 470 -1.31 15.05 -33.69
N GLY A 471 -2.38 14.46 -34.23
CA GLY A 471 -2.77 14.49 -35.65
C GLY A 471 -2.30 13.28 -36.46
N LYS A 472 -1.50 12.38 -35.89
CA LYS A 472 -1.08 11.12 -36.54
C LYS A 472 -2.04 10.01 -36.14
N LYS A 473 -2.69 9.40 -37.14
CA LYS A 473 -3.59 8.26 -36.93
C LYS A 473 -2.78 6.98 -36.67
N ILE A 474 -3.21 6.19 -35.68
CA ILE A 474 -2.62 4.93 -35.25
C ILE A 474 -3.77 3.93 -35.10
N PRO A 475 -3.79 2.83 -35.88
CA PRO A 475 -4.78 1.75 -35.70
C PRO A 475 -4.75 1.12 -34.30
N ALA A 476 -5.89 0.63 -33.81
CA ALA A 476 -6.00 0.03 -32.47
C ALA A 476 -5.07 -1.18 -32.27
N ASP A 477 -4.93 -2.02 -33.29
CA ASP A 477 -4.04 -3.18 -33.32
C ASP A 477 -2.57 -2.77 -33.14
N GLU A 478 -2.13 -1.69 -33.79
CA GLU A 478 -0.77 -1.15 -33.59
C GLU A 478 -0.61 -0.52 -32.21
N LEU A 479 -1.64 0.21 -31.73
CA LEU A 479 -1.59 0.92 -30.46
C LEU A 479 -1.54 -0.02 -29.25
N PHE A 480 -2.24 -1.15 -29.33
CA PHE A 480 -2.39 -2.11 -28.24
C PHE A 480 -1.68 -3.45 -28.53
N SER A 481 -0.84 -3.53 -29.57
CA SER A 481 -0.10 -4.74 -29.96
C SER A 481 0.64 -5.35 -28.77
N GLY A 482 1.41 -4.57 -28.02
CA GLY A 482 2.12 -5.08 -26.84
C GLY A 482 1.23 -5.62 -25.72
N LEU A 483 -0.03 -5.16 -25.62
CA LEU A 483 -1.01 -5.70 -24.66
C LEU A 483 -1.65 -7.00 -25.18
N LEU A 484 -1.76 -7.15 -26.50
CA LEU A 484 -2.28 -8.34 -27.17
C LEU A 484 -1.21 -9.44 -27.33
N ASP A 485 0.05 -9.07 -27.57
CA ASP A 485 1.19 -9.99 -27.70
C ASP A 485 1.53 -10.67 -26.37
N ALA A 486 1.41 -9.93 -25.26
CA ALA A 486 1.48 -10.51 -23.92
C ALA A 486 0.34 -11.53 -23.63
N ALA A 487 -0.71 -11.55 -24.45
CA ALA A 487 -1.80 -12.51 -24.37
C ALA A 487 -1.54 -13.78 -25.23
N GLY A 488 -0.75 -13.66 -26.31
CA GLY A 488 -0.40 -14.79 -27.18
C GLY A 488 0.71 -15.70 -26.62
N SER A 489 1.54 -15.18 -25.71
CA SER A 489 2.67 -15.94 -25.13
C SER A 489 2.27 -16.95 -24.03
N HIS A 490 0.98 -17.30 -23.91
CA HIS A 490 0.52 -18.36 -23.01
C HIS A 490 -0.09 -19.58 -23.72
N ASP A 491 -0.16 -19.58 -25.06
CA ASP A 491 -0.69 -20.73 -25.83
C ASP A 491 0.20 -21.15 -27.02
N SER A 492 1.47 -20.70 -27.04
CA SER A 492 2.47 -21.15 -28.02
C SER A 492 3.87 -21.16 -27.41
N MET A 493 4.15 -22.19 -26.60
CA MET A 493 5.48 -22.79 -26.56
C MET A 493 5.42 -24.05 -27.44
N ASP A 494 5.13 -23.85 -28.72
CA ASP A 494 5.45 -24.82 -29.76
C ASP A 494 6.59 -24.21 -30.58
N ASP A 495 7.56 -25.07 -30.84
CA ASP A 495 8.83 -24.81 -31.49
C ASP A 495 8.70 -23.98 -32.78
N ASP A 496 9.46 -22.88 -32.87
CA ASP A 496 9.89 -22.33 -34.16
C ASP A 496 11.40 -22.14 -34.12
N ASP A 497 12.11 -23.24 -34.41
CA ASP A 497 13.49 -23.26 -34.87
C ASP A 497 13.49 -23.02 -36.40
N GLU A 498 14.13 -21.95 -36.86
CA GLU A 498 14.45 -21.77 -38.28
C GLU A 498 15.51 -22.80 -38.72
N SER A 499 15.03 -23.94 -39.21
CA SER A 499 15.58 -24.82 -40.26
C SER A 499 17.10 -24.99 -40.42
N GLU A 500 17.61 -26.20 -40.16
CA GLU A 500 18.31 -27.06 -41.15
C GLU A 500 18.26 -28.55 -40.74
N PRO A 501 18.31 -29.51 -41.70
CA PRO A 501 17.86 -30.89 -41.49
C PRO A 501 19.00 -31.86 -41.11
N ALA A 502 18.72 -32.85 -40.25
CA ALA A 502 18.62 -34.27 -40.64
C ALA A 502 18.84 -35.30 -39.49
N VAL A 503 18.02 -36.36 -39.55
CA VAL A 503 18.22 -37.76 -39.11
C VAL A 503 18.18 -38.13 -37.60
N GLY A 504 16.96 -38.40 -37.12
CA GLY A 504 16.52 -39.72 -36.61
C GLY A 504 17.11 -40.29 -35.31
N ALA A 505 16.28 -40.38 -34.26
CA ALA A 505 16.15 -41.55 -33.40
C ALA A 505 14.87 -41.46 -32.53
N THR A 506 14.22 -42.59 -32.34
CA THR A 506 12.98 -42.83 -31.59
C THR A 506 13.21 -43.00 -30.08
N SER A 507 12.31 -42.46 -29.23
CA SER A 507 11.78 -43.07 -27.98
C SER A 507 10.83 -42.08 -27.27
N GLN A 508 9.52 -42.34 -27.17
CA GLN A 508 8.83 -42.98 -26.03
C GLN A 508 9.05 -42.34 -24.65
N GLY A 509 7.94 -42.01 -23.97
CA GLY A 509 7.83 -41.88 -22.52
C GLY A 509 7.35 -40.50 -22.07
N GLY A 510 6.14 -40.42 -21.53
CA GLY A 510 5.61 -39.19 -20.94
C GLY A 510 6.17 -38.91 -19.55
N ASP A 511 5.93 -37.69 -19.06
CA ASP A 511 5.29 -37.45 -17.76
C ASP A 511 4.97 -35.94 -17.62
N THR A 512 3.82 -35.68 -17.03
CA THR A 512 3.27 -34.36 -16.70
C THR A 512 4.18 -33.62 -15.70
N ALA A 513 4.60 -32.39 -16.02
CA ALA A 513 5.46 -31.58 -15.18
C ALA A 513 4.77 -31.17 -13.86
N SER A 514 5.43 -31.53 -12.76
CA SER A 514 5.15 -31.18 -11.38
C SER A 514 5.42 -29.70 -11.12
N SER A 515 4.59 -29.07 -10.28
CA SER A 515 4.84 -27.78 -9.63
C SER A 515 6.27 -27.69 -9.10
N GLY A 516 7.04 -26.69 -9.56
CA GLY A 516 8.47 -26.57 -9.32
C GLY A 516 8.85 -26.46 -7.84
N GLU A 517 9.77 -27.32 -7.39
CA GLU A 517 10.35 -27.30 -6.04
C GLU A 517 11.17 -26.01 -5.83
N GLN A 518 10.81 -25.22 -4.82
CA GLN A 518 11.57 -24.04 -4.38
C GLN A 518 12.55 -24.40 -3.28
N MET A 519 13.79 -23.89 -3.37
CA MET A 519 14.85 -24.09 -2.38
C MET A 519 14.99 -22.84 -1.51
N GLN A 520 14.85 -23.01 -0.19
CA GLN A 520 15.00 -21.93 0.81
C GLN A 520 16.44 -21.82 1.34
N ASP A 521 17.27 -22.81 1.06
CA ASP A 521 18.70 -22.90 1.34
C ASP A 521 19.35 -23.89 0.35
N PHE A 522 20.66 -23.78 0.13
CA PHE A 522 21.44 -24.68 -0.70
C PHE A 522 21.84 -25.91 0.10
N ASN A 523 21.05 -26.98 -0.06
CA ASN A 523 21.43 -28.29 0.47
C ASN A 523 22.55 -28.90 -0.40
N VAL A 524 23.66 -29.29 0.22
CA VAL A 524 24.83 -29.84 -0.49
C VAL A 524 24.52 -31.09 -1.32
N ASP A 525 23.61 -31.96 -0.88
CA ASP A 525 23.22 -33.17 -1.62
C ASP A 525 22.40 -32.82 -2.87
N VAL A 526 21.51 -31.84 -2.76
CA VAL A 526 20.71 -31.34 -3.88
C VAL A 526 21.60 -30.68 -4.93
N VAL A 527 22.52 -29.81 -4.51
CA VAL A 527 23.47 -29.15 -5.42
C VAL A 527 24.43 -30.17 -6.05
N THR A 528 24.89 -31.17 -5.30
CA THR A 528 25.70 -32.27 -5.85
C THR A 528 24.93 -33.02 -6.94
N SER A 529 23.68 -33.44 -6.66
CA SER A 529 22.84 -34.14 -7.63
C SER A 529 22.61 -33.31 -8.89
N MET A 530 22.38 -31.99 -8.74
CA MET A 530 22.20 -31.10 -9.87
C MET A 530 23.45 -31.01 -10.74
N LEU A 531 24.63 -30.91 -10.12
CA LEU A 531 25.91 -30.89 -10.85
C LEU A 531 26.25 -32.25 -11.48
N ASP A 532 25.85 -33.36 -10.86
CA ASP A 532 25.91 -34.69 -11.47
C ASP A 532 25.00 -34.79 -12.70
N ASP A 533 23.76 -34.30 -12.62
CA ASP A 533 22.80 -34.26 -13.73
C ASP A 533 23.31 -33.35 -14.88
N MET A 534 24.09 -32.32 -14.54
CA MET A 534 24.79 -31.45 -15.49
C MET A 534 26.09 -32.08 -16.06
N GLY A 535 26.51 -33.26 -15.57
CA GLY A 535 27.66 -34.00 -16.08
C GLY A 535 29.02 -33.66 -15.45
N TYR A 536 29.08 -32.96 -14.32
CA TYR A 536 30.34 -32.49 -13.71
C TYR A 536 30.95 -33.38 -12.63
N SER A 537 30.22 -34.39 -12.13
CA SER A 537 30.68 -35.35 -11.11
C SER A 537 31.51 -34.73 -9.97
N PRO A 538 30.92 -33.85 -9.14
CA PRO A 538 31.64 -33.11 -8.11
C PRO A 538 32.28 -34.01 -7.06
N ARG A 539 33.52 -33.68 -6.69
CA ARG A 539 34.18 -34.25 -5.51
C ARG A 539 34.00 -33.31 -4.32
N ARG A 540 33.39 -33.82 -3.25
CA ARG A 540 33.19 -33.05 -2.01
C ARG A 540 34.50 -32.89 -1.22
N SER A 541 34.68 -31.72 -0.62
CA SER A 541 35.73 -31.37 0.33
C SER A 541 35.13 -30.47 1.41
N GLU A 542 35.73 -30.47 2.59
CA GLU A 542 35.43 -29.49 3.65
C GLU A 542 36.15 -28.17 3.33
N GLY A 543 35.45 -27.06 3.53
CA GLY A 543 35.96 -25.69 3.45
C GLY A 543 35.74 -24.93 4.76
N ASP A 544 36.35 -23.74 4.87
CA ASP A 544 36.34 -22.96 6.11
C ASP A 544 34.95 -22.35 6.43
N GLU A 545 34.15 -22.03 5.42
CA GLU A 545 32.81 -21.42 5.55
C GLU A 545 31.66 -22.38 5.16
N GLY A 546 32.00 -23.64 4.85
CA GLY A 546 31.04 -24.68 4.47
C GLY A 546 31.57 -25.67 3.43
N PRO A 547 30.72 -26.57 2.91
CA PRO A 547 31.13 -27.60 1.95
C PRO A 547 31.60 -27.02 0.61
N VAL A 548 32.63 -27.64 0.04
CA VAL A 548 33.19 -27.30 -1.27
C VAL A 548 33.04 -28.46 -2.24
N LEU A 549 32.43 -28.22 -3.39
CA LEU A 549 32.28 -29.17 -4.48
C LEU A 549 33.29 -28.83 -5.58
N VAL A 550 34.32 -29.68 -5.73
CA VAL A 550 35.35 -29.51 -6.76
C VAL A 550 34.92 -30.23 -8.03
N LEU A 551 34.82 -29.49 -9.13
CA LEU A 551 34.34 -29.95 -10.43
C LEU A 551 35.52 -30.26 -11.37
N ASP A 552 35.30 -31.10 -12.39
CA ASP A 552 36.28 -31.24 -13.48
C ASP A 552 36.30 -29.96 -14.34
N PRO A 553 37.44 -29.24 -14.43
CA PRO A 553 37.50 -27.99 -15.17
C PRO A 553 37.68 -28.18 -16.69
N SER A 554 37.82 -29.42 -17.20
CA SER A 554 38.26 -29.73 -18.57
C SER A 554 37.44 -29.07 -19.69
N GLY A 555 36.16 -28.73 -19.45
CA GLY A 555 35.31 -28.01 -20.41
C GLY A 555 35.50 -26.49 -20.43
N THR A 556 35.93 -25.89 -19.31
CA THR A 556 35.95 -24.42 -19.12
C THR A 556 37.30 -23.76 -19.46
N GLY A 557 38.35 -24.56 -19.62
CA GLY A 557 39.74 -24.09 -19.74
C GLY A 557 40.31 -23.47 -18.46
N ALA A 558 39.61 -23.57 -17.32
CA ALA A 558 40.14 -23.24 -16.01
C ALA A 558 41.18 -24.28 -15.56
N ALA A 559 42.07 -23.88 -14.65
CA ALA A 559 42.95 -24.80 -13.94
C ALA A 559 42.27 -25.42 -12.71
N ASP A 560 41.24 -24.74 -12.19
CA ASP A 560 40.47 -25.16 -11.02
C ASP A 560 39.04 -24.60 -11.16
N LEU A 561 38.05 -25.43 -10.83
CA LEU A 561 36.62 -25.10 -10.87
C LEU A 561 35.94 -25.67 -9.63
N ARG A 562 35.27 -24.83 -8.86
CA ARG A 562 34.63 -25.23 -7.59
C ARG A 562 33.36 -24.46 -7.30
N VAL A 563 32.49 -25.08 -6.52
CA VAL A 563 31.28 -24.49 -5.95
C VAL A 563 31.40 -24.55 -4.42
N GLU A 564 31.34 -23.41 -3.76
CA GLU A 564 31.44 -23.28 -2.31
C GLU A 564 30.07 -22.90 -1.76
N LEU A 565 29.58 -23.66 -0.78
CA LEU A 565 28.34 -23.34 -0.08
C LEU A 565 28.72 -22.60 1.20
N LEU A 566 28.25 -21.36 1.36
CA LEU A 566 28.55 -20.53 2.52
C LEU A 566 27.42 -20.72 3.54
N CYS A 567 27.74 -21.38 4.64
CA CYS A 567 26.79 -21.83 5.63
C CYS A 567 26.87 -20.98 6.89
N ASN A 568 25.70 -20.68 7.48
CA ASN A 568 25.64 -19.93 8.72
C ASN A 568 26.01 -20.83 9.91
N ASP A 569 27.04 -20.44 10.68
CA ASP A 569 27.53 -21.18 11.85
C ASP A 569 26.46 -21.48 12.93
N PHE A 570 25.38 -20.72 12.99
CA PHE A 570 24.31 -20.89 13.99
C PHE A 570 23.14 -21.73 13.51
N THR A 571 22.83 -21.71 12.21
CA THR A 571 21.65 -22.38 11.65
C THR A 571 21.99 -23.59 10.78
N GLU A 572 23.26 -23.81 10.45
CA GLU A 572 23.76 -24.83 9.50
C GLU A 572 23.13 -24.73 8.10
N LYS A 573 22.47 -23.61 7.80
CA LYS A 573 21.83 -23.35 6.50
C LYS A 573 22.78 -22.57 5.61
N CYS A 574 22.89 -23.00 4.36
CA CYS A 574 23.74 -22.36 3.37
C CYS A 574 22.87 -21.47 2.47
N TYR A 575 22.91 -20.17 2.70
CA TYR A 575 22.07 -19.22 1.96
C TYR A 575 22.75 -18.70 0.70
N ASP A 576 24.08 -18.81 0.64
CA ASP A 576 24.88 -18.35 -0.47
C ASP A 576 25.66 -19.52 -1.07
N LEU A 577 25.76 -19.51 -2.40
CA LEU A 577 26.55 -20.42 -3.20
C LEU A 577 27.47 -19.60 -4.08
N VAL A 578 28.76 -19.92 -4.06
CA VAL A 578 29.76 -19.22 -4.86
C VAL A 578 30.40 -20.21 -5.82
N ILE A 579 30.25 -19.97 -7.11
CA ILE A 579 30.95 -20.74 -8.14
C ILE A 579 32.18 -19.97 -8.62
N THR A 580 33.34 -20.63 -8.62
CA THR A 580 34.64 -20.02 -8.87
C THR A 580 35.44 -20.83 -9.89
N ALA A 581 35.97 -20.14 -10.90
CA ALA A 581 36.89 -20.69 -11.90
C ALA A 581 38.23 -19.93 -11.84
N THR A 582 39.34 -20.63 -11.63
CA THR A 582 40.69 -20.04 -11.54
C THR A 582 41.55 -20.47 -12.72
N TYR A 583 42.23 -19.52 -13.36
CA TYR A 583 42.98 -19.74 -14.59
C TYR A 583 44.47 -19.52 -14.39
N SER A 584 45.25 -20.51 -14.84
CA SER A 584 46.72 -20.44 -14.86
C SER A 584 47.21 -20.01 -16.23
N ALA A 585 47.37 -18.70 -16.43
CA ALA A 585 47.87 -18.16 -17.69
C ALA A 585 49.41 -18.25 -17.77
N LYS A 586 49.95 -18.52 -18.96
CA LYS A 586 51.41 -18.51 -19.21
C LYS A 586 52.02 -17.10 -19.11
N LYS A 587 51.20 -16.06 -19.22
CA LYS A 587 51.57 -14.65 -19.03
C LYS A 587 50.53 -13.99 -18.12
N PRO A 588 50.91 -13.05 -17.24
CA PRO A 588 49.96 -12.35 -16.38
C PRO A 588 48.88 -11.61 -17.19
N VAL A 589 47.62 -11.76 -16.80
CA VAL A 589 46.50 -11.01 -17.38
C VAL A 589 46.55 -9.57 -16.85
N SER A 590 46.37 -8.58 -17.72
CA SER A 590 46.40 -7.17 -17.29
C SER A 590 45.11 -6.77 -16.55
N LEU A 591 45.22 -5.91 -15.54
CA LEU A 591 44.04 -5.30 -14.88
C LEU A 591 43.13 -4.54 -15.85
N LYS A 592 43.68 -4.04 -16.97
CA LYS A 592 42.88 -3.41 -18.03
C LYS A 592 41.94 -4.41 -18.72
N ALA A 593 42.41 -5.64 -18.95
CA ALA A 593 41.59 -6.70 -19.54
C ALA A 593 40.51 -7.17 -18.56
N ILE A 594 40.86 -7.32 -17.28
CA ILE A 594 39.90 -7.64 -16.20
C ILE A 594 38.82 -6.54 -16.09
N ASN A 595 39.20 -5.27 -16.08
CA ASN A 595 38.25 -4.15 -16.03
C ASN A 595 37.38 -4.05 -17.29
N ALA A 596 37.90 -4.43 -18.46
CA ALA A 596 37.10 -4.47 -19.68
C ALA A 596 36.05 -5.58 -19.60
N TRP A 597 36.45 -6.77 -19.13
CA TRP A 597 35.54 -7.90 -18.91
C TRP A 597 34.39 -7.54 -17.96
N ASN A 598 34.70 -7.00 -16.78
CA ASN A 598 33.68 -6.64 -15.78
C ASN A 598 32.73 -5.51 -16.25
N LYS A 599 33.07 -4.76 -17.30
CA LYS A 599 32.16 -3.77 -17.91
C LYS A 599 31.17 -4.40 -18.88
N GLU A 600 31.55 -5.52 -19.49
CA GLU A 600 30.79 -6.19 -20.54
C GLU A 600 29.91 -7.31 -19.96
N TYR A 601 30.43 -8.07 -19.00
CA TYR A 601 29.74 -9.19 -18.37
C TYR A 601 29.18 -8.79 -17.01
N ARG A 602 27.84 -8.84 -16.87
CA ARG A 602 27.10 -8.34 -15.70
C ARG A 602 26.96 -9.34 -14.56
N TRP A 603 26.96 -10.64 -14.86
CA TRP A 603 26.56 -11.71 -13.94
C TRP A 603 27.72 -12.39 -13.22
N SER A 604 28.95 -11.97 -13.48
CA SER A 604 30.14 -12.50 -12.83
C SER A 604 31.13 -11.39 -12.50
N ARG A 605 32.00 -11.63 -11.52
CA ARG A 605 33.14 -10.78 -11.22
C ARG A 605 34.43 -11.48 -11.64
N ALA A 606 35.29 -10.75 -12.32
CA ALA A 606 36.66 -11.18 -12.62
C ALA A 606 37.67 -10.36 -11.83
N TYR A 607 38.72 -11.01 -11.31
CA TYR A 607 39.81 -10.35 -10.59
C TYR A 607 41.12 -11.14 -10.71
N LEU A 608 42.22 -10.56 -10.21
CA LEU A 608 43.49 -11.28 -10.03
C LEU A 608 43.63 -11.63 -8.55
N ASP A 609 43.93 -12.88 -8.24
CA ASP A 609 44.20 -13.32 -6.87
C ASP A 609 45.62 -12.91 -6.39
N GLU A 610 45.97 -13.27 -5.16
CA GLU A 610 47.29 -12.99 -4.57
C GLU A 610 48.46 -13.63 -5.34
N LYS A 611 48.19 -14.66 -6.15
CA LYS A 611 49.16 -15.35 -7.00
C LYS A 611 49.18 -14.80 -8.43
N ASN A 612 48.47 -13.70 -8.70
CA ASN A 612 48.24 -13.12 -10.03
C ASN A 612 47.58 -14.08 -11.02
N GLN A 613 46.81 -15.05 -10.54
CA GLN A 613 45.95 -15.90 -11.36
C GLN A 613 44.65 -15.16 -11.65
N ALA A 614 44.12 -15.29 -12.86
CA ALA A 614 42.83 -14.72 -13.19
C ALA A 614 41.73 -15.60 -12.60
N VAL A 615 40.78 -14.98 -11.90
CA VAL A 615 39.66 -15.65 -11.25
C VAL A 615 38.36 -15.08 -11.80
N LEU A 616 37.42 -15.95 -12.14
CA LEU A 616 36.04 -15.63 -12.46
C LEU A 616 35.15 -16.22 -11.37
N GLN A 617 34.20 -15.44 -10.88
CA GLN A 617 33.36 -15.84 -9.76
C GLN A 617 31.93 -15.31 -9.92
N MET A 618 30.95 -16.09 -9.45
CA MET A 618 29.55 -15.67 -9.36
C MET A 618 28.95 -16.13 -8.04
N ASP A 619 28.27 -15.21 -7.38
CA ASP A 619 27.55 -15.44 -6.13
C ASP A 619 26.05 -15.64 -6.43
N VAL A 620 25.43 -16.64 -5.81
CA VAL A 620 23.99 -16.95 -5.90
C VAL A 620 23.42 -17.01 -4.50
N ASN A 621 22.27 -16.37 -4.28
CA ASN A 621 21.62 -16.29 -2.97
C ASN A 621 20.23 -16.95 -3.03
N ALA A 622 19.88 -17.71 -1.98
CA ALA A 622 18.60 -18.41 -1.83
C ALA A 622 17.63 -17.72 -0.85
N GLU A 623 17.97 -16.54 -0.33
CA GLU A 623 17.12 -15.79 0.59
C GLU A 623 15.87 -15.28 -0.14
N GLY A 624 14.69 -15.69 0.34
CA GLY A 624 13.42 -15.46 -0.37
C GLY A 624 13.04 -16.56 -1.37
N ALA A 625 13.74 -17.70 -1.34
CA ALA A 625 13.56 -18.89 -2.16
C ALA A 625 14.04 -18.75 -3.62
N ILE A 626 14.76 -19.77 -4.09
CA ILE A 626 15.18 -19.92 -5.49
C ILE A 626 14.61 -21.22 -6.06
N GLY A 627 13.99 -21.16 -7.24
CA GLY A 627 13.54 -22.36 -7.94
C GLY A 627 14.72 -23.24 -8.37
N LYS A 628 14.57 -24.57 -8.31
CA LYS A 628 15.61 -25.53 -8.74
C LYS A 628 16.11 -25.28 -10.17
N GLU A 629 15.19 -25.01 -11.09
CA GLU A 629 15.50 -24.67 -12.49
C GLU A 629 16.30 -23.37 -12.61
N ASN A 630 15.97 -22.35 -11.81
CA ASN A 630 16.69 -21.08 -11.82
C ASN A 630 18.14 -21.25 -11.35
N LEU A 631 18.38 -22.08 -10.32
CA LEU A 631 19.75 -22.41 -9.91
C LEU A 631 20.51 -23.12 -11.03
N GLN A 632 19.88 -24.09 -11.69
CA GLN A 632 20.51 -24.82 -12.80
C GLN A 632 20.85 -23.88 -13.97
N ILE A 633 19.96 -22.95 -14.33
CA ILE A 633 20.20 -21.92 -15.36
C ILE A 633 21.39 -21.04 -14.98
N LEU A 634 21.48 -20.61 -13.72
CA LEU A 634 22.61 -19.80 -13.25
C LEU A 634 23.93 -20.57 -13.33
N LEU A 635 23.98 -21.82 -12.85
CA LEU A 635 25.18 -22.65 -12.95
C LEU A 635 25.62 -22.87 -14.40
N ASN A 636 24.69 -23.20 -15.30
CA ASN A 636 24.96 -23.33 -16.74
C ASN A 636 25.48 -22.01 -17.35
N THR A 637 24.87 -20.88 -16.97
CA THR A 637 25.29 -19.55 -17.42
C THR A 637 26.73 -19.27 -16.99
N PHE A 638 27.10 -19.57 -15.74
CA PHE A 638 28.46 -19.39 -15.27
C PHE A 638 29.47 -20.23 -16.05
N ILE A 639 29.16 -21.51 -16.27
CA ILE A 639 30.02 -22.42 -17.03
C ILE A 639 30.27 -21.87 -18.44
N SER A 640 29.22 -21.41 -19.13
CA SER A 640 29.34 -20.80 -20.45
C SER A 640 30.23 -19.54 -20.43
N ILE A 641 30.04 -18.67 -19.43
CA ILE A 641 30.87 -17.47 -19.26
C ILE A 641 32.33 -17.84 -18.92
N ALA A 642 32.56 -18.95 -18.21
CA ALA A 642 33.89 -19.43 -17.87
C ALA A 642 34.67 -19.86 -19.13
N GLU A 643 34.01 -20.47 -20.12
CA GLU A 643 34.62 -20.78 -21.41
C GLU A 643 35.06 -19.51 -22.17
N ASP A 644 34.19 -18.50 -22.23
CA ASP A 644 34.51 -17.22 -22.86
C ASP A 644 35.66 -16.49 -22.14
N PHE A 645 35.66 -16.55 -20.81
CA PHE A 645 36.71 -15.93 -20.00
C PHE A 645 38.07 -16.58 -20.26
N SER A 646 38.10 -17.90 -20.46
CA SER A 646 39.30 -18.63 -20.86
C SER A 646 39.90 -18.10 -22.17
N ALA A 647 39.06 -17.75 -23.14
CA ALA A 647 39.50 -17.17 -24.40
C ALA A 647 40.13 -15.78 -24.19
N MET A 648 39.58 -14.96 -23.29
CA MET A 648 40.18 -13.66 -22.92
C MET A 648 41.53 -13.84 -22.22
N VAL A 649 41.59 -14.72 -21.22
CA VAL A 649 42.81 -15.05 -20.47
C VAL A 649 43.91 -15.57 -21.41
N SER A 650 43.52 -16.37 -22.41
CA SER A 650 44.43 -16.90 -23.43
C SER A 650 44.86 -15.86 -24.47
N LYS A 651 43.97 -14.93 -24.88
CA LYS A 651 44.25 -13.85 -25.83
C LYS A 651 45.15 -12.74 -25.26
N GLY A 652 45.20 -12.57 -23.93
CA GLY A 652 46.19 -11.74 -23.25
C GLY A 652 47.65 -12.15 -23.55
N ALA A 653 47.88 -13.29 -24.20
CA ALA A 653 49.19 -13.72 -24.68
C ALA A 653 49.67 -13.08 -26.00
N GLY A 654 48.80 -12.33 -26.71
CA GLY A 654 49.05 -11.84 -28.07
C GLY A 654 48.67 -10.38 -28.34
N LYS A 655 49.34 -9.43 -27.69
CA LYS A 655 50.02 -8.25 -28.28
C LYS A 655 50.52 -7.34 -27.17
#